data_AF-A0AA36IJL3-F1
#
_entry.id   AF-A0AA36IJL3-F1
#
_cell.length_a   1.000
_cell.length_b   1.000
_cell.length_c   1.000
_cell.angle_alpha   90.00
_cell.angle_beta   90.00
_cell.angle_gamma   90.00
#
_symmetry.space_group_name_H-M   'P 1'
#
loop_
_entity.id
_entity.type
_entity.pdbx_description
1 polymer ?
#
loop_
_entity_poly.entity_id
_entity_poly.type
_entity_poly.pdbx_seq_one_letter_code
_entity_poly.pdbx_strand_id
1 'polypeptide(L)'
;MAKWEAAVQELQATVKDQEESLKHQRAEIDERLHHLFNKPNDSEETEVKPSELVKLNVGGNTSFVTRRDTLTAIKGSRLAEMFGEAWDQFLARDSEGRIFLDLDPVQFRALLSWLVDVKRAPPNSSIAPCADALPEECRPGFAALCDFLCSRQVNLQGYTTEAESGAADATFGSTILTAVNAKMLTSLIDEAASATLHLRLLYRASQDGFAAHNFHQKCDGHGPTVIVARSQGGYIFGGFTETAWDSSGAYKQCQESFLFRLHGPGVGPSKHVMFQNYQNGIHCHSNHAATFGSGHDMRIFPEGAAAKVTFGIGSSYHTAGTGGNFTFLAEAQQAVVTDWEVFEIQCEDVEGMQLLVLQKCLVAAETHMAKWQSKRAEGMSLARSVAKVVDNTIEQARACSQESRSLHLRNQSLDDEKRIIDQLLGRSDLQGQPDIIDLNISGISMTTFRSTLLWQSESALAAKFKQDWTVQKDEMVEGKVFFDEDPDLFSQILRHLRLGSLLGQTFRPRVPTEKHGAWKRLTEYLGLGIPMQIAPFDSKILLPSDQVALLAWVPQFDVQLLYRASRDGFAAHNFHQKCDRHGPTMIVARSQGGYIFGGFTETAWDASGAFKQCQESFLFRLSGPGVGPSKHVIFQSHQSGIYCHSNYAATFGGGHDMRIFAEGAAAKVAFSMGNTYQTAGTGGNFTFLAEAQQAVVTDWEVFALDVQS
;
A
#
# COMPACT_ATOMS: atom_id res chain seq x y z
N MET A 1 -14.71 -9.04 51.83
CA MET A 1 -15.18 -10.44 51.74
C MET A 1 -16.46 -10.53 50.95
N ALA A 2 -17.65 -10.20 51.47
CA ALA A 2 -18.91 -10.31 50.71
C ALA A 2 -18.94 -9.59 49.34
N LYS A 3 -18.41 -8.36 49.25
CA LYS A 3 -18.27 -7.64 47.96
C LYS A 3 -17.31 -8.31 46.97
N TRP A 4 -16.34 -9.05 47.49
CA TRP A 4 -15.32 -9.73 46.72
C TRP A 4 -15.81 -11.11 46.25
N GLU A 5 -16.50 -11.85 47.12
CA GLU A 5 -17.19 -13.09 46.78
C GLU A 5 -18.25 -12.88 45.70
N ALA A 6 -19.01 -11.78 45.79
CA ALA A 6 -19.96 -11.38 44.75
C ALA A 6 -19.26 -11.11 43.41
N ALA A 7 -18.14 -10.38 43.40
CA ALA A 7 -17.38 -10.09 42.19
C ALA A 7 -16.79 -11.34 41.54
N VAL A 8 -16.30 -12.31 42.33
CA VAL A 8 -15.80 -13.60 41.80
C VAL A 8 -16.93 -14.47 41.25
N GLN A 9 -18.09 -14.50 41.92
CA GLN A 9 -19.24 -15.24 41.40
C GLN A 9 -19.78 -14.64 40.09
N GLU A 10 -19.80 -13.32 39.98
CA GLU A 10 -20.17 -12.59 38.77
C GLU A 10 -19.19 -12.87 37.61
N LEU A 11 -17.89 -12.89 37.90
CA LEU A 11 -16.85 -13.25 36.92
C LEU A 11 -17.00 -14.70 36.45
N GLN A 12 -17.19 -15.65 37.38
CA GLN A 12 -17.37 -17.07 37.06
C GLN A 12 -18.64 -17.34 36.25
N ALA A 13 -19.74 -16.63 36.54
CA ALA A 13 -20.96 -16.70 35.74
C ALA A 13 -20.72 -16.17 34.32
N THR A 14 -20.02 -15.05 34.20
CA THR A 14 -19.69 -14.42 32.90
C THR A 14 -18.83 -15.35 32.02
N VAL A 15 -17.78 -15.97 32.60
CA VAL A 15 -16.92 -16.93 31.88
C VAL A 15 -17.73 -18.13 31.40
N LYS A 16 -18.63 -18.65 32.22
CA LYS A 16 -19.47 -19.79 31.85
C LYS A 16 -20.45 -19.45 30.70
N ASP A 17 -21.06 -18.27 30.74
CA ASP A 17 -21.96 -17.81 29.67
C ASP A 17 -21.19 -17.63 28.34
N GLN A 18 -19.94 -17.16 28.40
CA GLN A 18 -19.04 -17.08 27.25
C GLN A 18 -18.68 -18.47 26.70
N GLU A 19 -18.34 -19.45 27.55
CA GLU A 19 -18.07 -20.83 27.12
C GLU A 19 -19.25 -21.46 26.38
N GLU A 20 -20.49 -21.20 26.82
CA GLU A 20 -21.70 -21.68 26.15
C GLU A 20 -21.93 -20.97 24.81
N SER A 21 -21.69 -19.66 24.74
CA SER A 21 -21.74 -18.89 23.49
C SER A 21 -20.73 -19.39 22.45
N LEU A 22 -19.50 -19.69 22.87
CA LEU A 22 -18.45 -20.21 21.99
C LEU A 22 -18.78 -21.58 21.42
N LYS A 23 -19.38 -22.47 22.21
CA LYS A 23 -19.89 -23.76 21.72
C LYS A 23 -20.92 -23.57 20.61
N HIS A 24 -21.80 -22.58 20.75
CA HIS A 24 -22.80 -22.27 19.73
C HIS A 24 -22.17 -21.71 18.45
N GLN A 25 -21.28 -20.72 18.57
CA GLN A 25 -20.55 -20.13 17.43
C GLN A 25 -19.73 -21.18 16.67
N ARG A 26 -19.10 -22.11 17.39
CA ARG A 26 -18.36 -23.21 16.77
C ARG A 26 -19.28 -24.12 15.94
N ALA A 27 -20.44 -24.49 16.47
CA ALA A 27 -21.41 -25.29 15.74
C ALA A 27 -21.94 -24.57 14.48
N GLU A 28 -22.18 -23.26 14.57
CA GLU A 28 -22.60 -22.43 13.44
C GLU A 28 -21.51 -22.36 12.36
N ILE A 29 -20.25 -22.15 12.74
CA ILE A 29 -19.11 -22.14 11.81
C ILE A 29 -18.94 -23.50 11.14
N ASP A 30 -19.06 -24.60 11.89
CA ASP A 30 -18.99 -25.96 11.36
C ASP A 30 -20.14 -26.23 10.37
N GLU A 31 -21.36 -25.71 10.63
CA GLU A 31 -22.49 -25.80 9.71
C GLU A 31 -22.29 -24.94 8.45
N ARG A 32 -21.76 -23.71 8.59
CA ARG A 32 -21.42 -22.83 7.46
C ARG A 32 -20.34 -23.44 6.57
N LEU A 33 -19.32 -24.04 7.18
CA LEU A 33 -18.28 -24.78 6.49
C LEU A 33 -18.83 -25.95 5.70
N HIS A 34 -19.73 -26.71 6.32
CA HIS A 34 -20.45 -27.76 5.62
C HIS A 34 -21.23 -27.17 4.46
N HIS A 35 -22.04 -26.12 4.65
CA HIS A 35 -22.77 -25.48 3.55
C HIS A 35 -21.91 -24.94 2.40
N LEU A 36 -20.74 -24.36 2.69
CA LEU A 36 -19.84 -23.80 1.68
C LEU A 36 -19.11 -24.88 0.89
N PHE A 37 -18.73 -25.99 1.54
CA PHE A 37 -17.85 -26.99 0.93
C PHE A 37 -18.51 -28.36 0.70
N ASN A 38 -19.69 -28.62 1.26
CA ASN A 38 -20.36 -29.92 1.28
C ASN A 38 -21.88 -29.81 1.60
N LYS A 39 -22.80 -29.84 0.62
CA LYS A 39 -24.24 -30.15 0.91
C LYS A 39 -25.05 -30.46 -0.36
N PRO A 40 -26.28 -31.02 -0.23
CA PRO A 40 -26.69 -32.34 0.27
C PRO A 40 -26.95 -33.34 -0.89
N ASN A 41 -26.95 -34.64 -0.56
CA ASN A 41 -27.10 -35.84 -1.42
C ASN A 41 -28.39 -35.97 -2.28
N ASP A 42 -29.11 -34.90 -2.64
CA ASP A 42 -30.45 -35.02 -3.24
C ASP A 42 -30.53 -34.81 -4.76
N SER A 43 -29.43 -34.89 -5.49
CA SER A 43 -29.48 -34.98 -6.96
C SER A 43 -28.60 -36.12 -7.47
N GLU A 44 -29.20 -37.00 -8.28
CA GLU A 44 -28.59 -38.18 -8.91
C GLU A 44 -27.13 -37.92 -9.30
N GLU A 45 -26.21 -38.57 -8.57
CA GLU A 45 -24.76 -38.49 -8.76
C GLU A 45 -24.41 -38.85 -10.22
N THR A 46 -24.00 -37.86 -10.99
CA THR A 46 -23.25 -38.10 -12.23
C THR A 46 -21.78 -38.17 -11.85
N GLU A 47 -21.26 -39.39 -11.67
CA GLU A 47 -19.87 -39.68 -11.34
C GLU A 47 -18.92 -38.96 -12.33
N VAL A 48 -18.22 -37.93 -11.87
CA VAL A 48 -17.39 -37.08 -12.72
C VAL A 48 -16.03 -37.75 -12.91
N LYS A 49 -15.75 -38.24 -14.12
CA LYS A 49 -14.50 -38.97 -14.39
C LYS A 49 -13.30 -38.02 -14.42
N PRO A 50 -12.18 -38.30 -13.71
CA PRO A 50 -10.96 -37.48 -13.76
C PRO A 50 -10.39 -37.27 -15.18
N SER A 51 -10.63 -38.22 -16.09
CA SER A 51 -10.21 -38.16 -17.49
C SER A 51 -11.16 -37.40 -18.42
N GLU A 52 -12.25 -36.83 -17.90
CA GLU A 52 -13.24 -36.07 -18.67
C GLU A 52 -12.60 -34.87 -19.36
N LEU A 53 -13.00 -34.63 -20.61
CA LEU A 53 -12.64 -33.43 -21.36
C LEU A 53 -13.56 -32.28 -20.98
N VAL A 54 -12.98 -31.20 -20.49
CA VAL A 54 -13.66 -29.96 -20.11
C VAL A 54 -13.44 -28.94 -21.22
N LYS A 55 -14.55 -28.41 -21.77
CA LYS A 55 -14.54 -27.29 -22.71
C LYS A 55 -14.71 -25.99 -21.94
N LEU A 56 -13.78 -25.06 -22.15
CA LEU A 56 -13.74 -23.78 -21.42
C LEU A 56 -13.90 -22.61 -22.39
N ASN A 57 -14.64 -21.60 -21.97
CA ASN A 57 -14.59 -20.25 -22.50
C ASN A 57 -13.78 -19.40 -21.50
N VAL A 58 -12.58 -18.97 -21.87
CA VAL A 58 -11.71 -18.19 -20.98
C VAL A 58 -11.63 -16.77 -21.49
N GLY A 59 -12.31 -15.85 -20.82
CA GLY A 59 -12.34 -14.44 -21.18
C GLY A 59 -12.86 -14.12 -22.59
N GLY A 60 -13.61 -15.04 -23.22
CA GLY A 60 -14.09 -14.97 -24.61
C GLY A 60 -13.35 -15.88 -25.58
N ASN A 61 -12.24 -16.49 -25.17
CA ASN A 61 -11.52 -17.46 -25.99
C ASN A 61 -12.08 -18.87 -25.75
N THR A 62 -12.70 -19.44 -26.77
CA THR A 62 -13.43 -20.72 -26.71
C THR A 62 -12.60 -21.92 -27.19
N SER A 63 -11.31 -21.71 -27.48
CA SER A 63 -10.39 -22.76 -27.97
C SER A 63 -9.85 -23.69 -26.87
N PHE A 64 -10.23 -23.46 -25.62
CA PHE A 64 -9.72 -24.23 -24.48
C PHE A 64 -10.46 -25.55 -24.32
N VAL A 65 -9.69 -26.64 -24.48
CA VAL A 65 -10.12 -28.00 -24.14
C VAL A 65 -9.02 -28.63 -23.32
N THR A 66 -9.34 -29.13 -22.13
CA THR A 66 -8.38 -29.78 -21.24
C THR A 66 -9.02 -30.95 -20.50
N ARG A 67 -8.24 -31.69 -19.71
CA ARG A 67 -8.78 -32.73 -18.83
C ARG A 67 -9.03 -32.18 -17.43
N ARG A 68 -10.08 -32.66 -16.77
CA ARG A 68 -10.42 -32.26 -15.38
C ARG A 68 -9.28 -32.54 -14.39
N ASP A 69 -8.58 -33.66 -14.55
CA ASP A 69 -7.39 -33.99 -13.77
C ASP A 69 -6.22 -32.98 -13.91
N THR A 70 -6.22 -32.16 -14.96
CA THR A 70 -5.20 -31.13 -15.18
C THR A 70 -5.56 -29.86 -14.41
N LEU A 71 -6.83 -29.47 -14.42
CA LEU A 71 -7.36 -28.35 -13.61
C LEU A 71 -7.29 -28.66 -12.10
N THR A 72 -7.32 -29.95 -11.74
CA THR A 72 -7.26 -30.44 -10.35
C THR A 72 -5.88 -31.02 -9.98
N ALA A 73 -4.82 -30.68 -10.74
CA ALA A 73 -3.48 -31.22 -10.55
C ALA A 73 -2.86 -30.88 -9.19
N ILE A 74 -3.16 -29.68 -8.66
CA ILE A 74 -2.72 -29.25 -7.32
C ILE A 74 -3.88 -29.42 -6.34
N LYS A 75 -3.89 -30.54 -5.62
CA LYS A 75 -4.91 -30.84 -4.61
C LYS A 75 -4.94 -29.78 -3.49
N GLY A 76 -6.14 -29.39 -3.07
CA GLY A 76 -6.37 -28.35 -2.05
C GLY A 76 -6.14 -26.91 -2.54
N SER A 77 -6.04 -26.70 -3.85
CA SER A 77 -6.05 -25.36 -4.45
C SER A 77 -7.45 -24.94 -4.86
N ARG A 78 -7.72 -23.64 -4.92
CA ARG A 78 -9.04 -23.10 -5.31
C ARG A 78 -9.48 -23.60 -6.68
N LEU A 79 -8.57 -23.67 -7.65
CA LEU A 79 -8.88 -24.19 -8.98
C LEU A 79 -9.24 -25.68 -8.93
N ALA A 80 -8.58 -26.47 -8.08
CA ALA A 80 -8.91 -27.87 -7.91
C ALA A 80 -10.26 -28.08 -7.23
N GLU A 81 -10.62 -27.25 -6.26
CA GLU A 81 -11.93 -27.27 -5.61
C GLU A 81 -13.04 -26.89 -6.60
N MET A 82 -12.87 -25.80 -7.35
CA MET A 82 -13.85 -25.34 -8.36
C MET A 82 -14.17 -26.40 -9.43
N PHE A 83 -13.19 -27.20 -9.83
CA PHE A 83 -13.36 -28.25 -10.83
C PHE A 83 -13.55 -29.64 -10.23
N GLY A 84 -13.70 -29.72 -8.90
CA GLY A 84 -14.13 -30.91 -8.17
C GLY A 84 -15.61 -31.22 -8.39
N GLU A 85 -16.06 -32.34 -7.85
CA GLU A 85 -17.43 -32.86 -8.06
C GLU A 85 -18.51 -31.93 -7.49
N ALA A 86 -18.23 -31.26 -6.37
CA ALA A 86 -19.21 -30.45 -5.64
C ALA A 86 -19.63 -29.15 -6.37
N TRP A 87 -18.81 -28.65 -7.30
CA TRP A 87 -18.98 -27.30 -7.85
C TRP A 87 -19.45 -27.25 -9.31
N ASP A 88 -19.50 -28.39 -10.02
CA ASP A 88 -19.71 -28.43 -11.48
C ASP A 88 -21.04 -27.79 -11.94
N GLN A 89 -22.09 -27.91 -11.11
CA GLN A 89 -23.41 -27.32 -11.36
C GLN A 89 -23.46 -25.80 -11.12
N PHE A 90 -22.51 -25.26 -10.35
CA PHE A 90 -22.44 -23.84 -10.01
C PHE A 90 -21.50 -23.06 -10.93
N LEU A 91 -20.62 -23.75 -11.67
CA LEU A 91 -19.77 -23.12 -12.66
C LEU A 91 -20.60 -22.38 -13.70
N ALA A 92 -20.22 -21.13 -13.97
CA ALA A 92 -20.84 -20.33 -15.01
C ALA A 92 -20.65 -21.00 -16.37
N ARG A 93 -21.68 -20.97 -17.22
CA ARG A 93 -21.61 -21.52 -18.57
C ARG A 93 -22.09 -20.49 -19.58
N ASP A 94 -21.41 -20.44 -20.72
CA ASP A 94 -21.85 -19.61 -21.84
C ASP A 94 -23.05 -20.25 -22.57
N SER A 95 -23.56 -19.55 -23.58
CA SER A 95 -24.72 -19.98 -24.38
C SER A 95 -24.53 -21.30 -25.13
N GLU A 96 -23.28 -21.76 -25.29
CA GLU A 96 -22.93 -23.05 -25.90
C GLU A 96 -22.66 -24.15 -24.85
N GLY A 97 -22.86 -23.86 -23.57
CA GLY A 97 -22.69 -24.80 -22.46
C GLY A 97 -21.24 -25.02 -22.03
N ARG A 98 -20.28 -24.23 -22.54
CA ARG A 98 -18.88 -24.27 -22.12
C ARG A 98 -18.75 -23.59 -20.77
N ILE A 99 -17.90 -24.13 -19.88
CA ILE A 99 -17.63 -23.49 -18.59
C ILE A 99 -16.88 -22.18 -18.83
N PHE A 100 -17.43 -21.08 -18.33
CA PHE A 100 -16.86 -19.75 -18.48
C PHE A 100 -15.96 -19.40 -17.29
N LEU A 101 -14.75 -18.94 -17.58
CA LEU A 101 -13.80 -18.39 -16.62
C LEU A 101 -13.47 -16.95 -17.02
N ASP A 102 -13.77 -15.99 -16.15
CA ASP A 102 -13.46 -14.57 -16.40
C ASP A 102 -12.00 -14.23 -16.09
N LEU A 103 -11.10 -14.90 -16.80
CA LEU A 103 -9.66 -14.76 -16.69
C LEU A 103 -9.08 -14.29 -18.02
N ASP A 104 -7.87 -13.74 -17.98
CA ASP A 104 -7.14 -13.44 -19.20
C ASP A 104 -6.74 -14.74 -19.93
N PRO A 105 -7.10 -14.92 -21.21
CA PRO A 105 -6.84 -16.17 -21.92
C PRO A 105 -5.35 -16.43 -22.16
N VAL A 106 -4.50 -15.41 -22.25
CA VAL A 106 -3.06 -15.60 -22.48
C VAL A 106 -2.41 -16.09 -21.19
N GLN A 107 -2.71 -15.45 -20.07
CA GLN A 107 -2.25 -15.87 -18.74
C GLN A 107 -2.77 -17.26 -18.36
N PHE A 108 -4.06 -17.53 -18.59
CA PHE A 108 -4.63 -18.84 -18.26
C PHE A 108 -4.04 -19.97 -19.11
N ARG A 109 -3.66 -19.71 -20.37
CA ARG A 109 -2.97 -20.69 -21.21
C ARG A 109 -1.59 -21.04 -20.64
N ALA A 110 -0.84 -20.05 -20.16
CA ALA A 110 0.44 -20.29 -19.49
C ALA A 110 0.25 -21.07 -18.18
N LEU A 111 -0.76 -20.71 -17.37
CA LEU A 111 -1.13 -21.45 -16.16
C LEU A 111 -1.47 -22.91 -16.49
N LEU A 112 -2.30 -23.14 -17.52
CA LEU A 112 -2.68 -24.49 -17.93
C LEU A 112 -1.48 -25.32 -18.42
N SER A 113 -0.56 -24.70 -19.17
CA SER A 113 0.69 -25.34 -19.59
C SER A 113 1.52 -25.75 -18.37
N TRP A 114 1.65 -24.85 -17.39
CA TRP A 114 2.35 -25.14 -16.14
C TRP A 114 1.68 -26.27 -15.34
N LEU A 115 0.35 -26.30 -15.25
CA LEU A 115 -0.38 -27.40 -14.58
C LEU A 115 -0.16 -28.75 -15.25
N VAL A 116 -0.03 -28.78 -16.59
CA VAL A 116 0.34 -30.00 -17.32
C VAL A 116 1.73 -30.50 -16.90
N ASP A 117 2.69 -29.59 -16.72
CA ASP A 117 4.03 -29.94 -16.27
C ASP A 117 4.04 -30.41 -14.81
N VAL A 118 3.31 -29.73 -13.92
CA VAL A 118 3.11 -30.15 -12.52
C VAL A 118 2.54 -31.57 -12.46
N LYS A 119 1.52 -31.86 -13.28
CA LYS A 119 0.89 -33.18 -13.34
C LYS A 119 1.83 -34.28 -13.83
N ARG A 120 2.76 -33.96 -14.74
CA ARG A 120 3.74 -34.90 -15.29
C ARG A 120 4.96 -35.09 -14.37
N ALA A 121 5.17 -34.18 -13.43
CA ALA A 121 6.31 -34.20 -12.56
C ALA A 121 6.26 -35.37 -11.56
N PRO A 122 7.42 -35.90 -11.14
CA PRO A 122 7.49 -36.87 -10.05
C PRO A 122 6.90 -36.31 -8.73
N PRO A 123 6.34 -37.17 -7.86
CA PRO A 123 5.91 -36.76 -6.53
C PRO A 123 7.03 -36.01 -5.78
N ASN A 124 6.69 -34.88 -5.14
CA ASN A 124 7.61 -33.96 -4.43
C ASN A 124 8.47 -33.03 -5.29
N SER A 125 8.27 -32.97 -6.60
CA SER A 125 8.90 -31.94 -7.45
C SER A 125 8.18 -30.61 -7.28
N SER A 126 8.91 -29.54 -6.94
CA SER A 126 8.37 -28.17 -6.98
C SER A 126 8.67 -27.55 -8.33
N ILE A 127 7.63 -27.30 -9.13
CA ILE A 127 7.74 -26.57 -10.40
C ILE A 127 7.04 -25.23 -10.20
N ALA A 128 7.79 -24.14 -10.27
CA ALA A 128 7.23 -22.79 -10.18
C ALA A 128 6.61 -22.36 -11.52
N PRO A 129 5.54 -21.55 -11.50
CA PRO A 129 4.99 -20.94 -12.71
C PRO A 129 6.02 -19.99 -13.34
N CYS A 130 6.24 -20.10 -14.65
CA CYS A 130 7.24 -19.30 -15.37
C CYS A 130 6.56 -18.16 -16.15
N ALA A 131 6.76 -16.92 -15.72
CA ALA A 131 6.25 -15.74 -16.41
C ALA A 131 7.00 -15.42 -17.73
N ASP A 132 8.21 -15.96 -17.92
CA ASP A 132 9.03 -15.67 -19.11
C ASP A 132 8.42 -16.25 -20.39
N ALA A 133 7.55 -17.27 -20.27
CA ALA A 133 6.79 -17.82 -21.38
C ALA A 133 5.66 -16.89 -21.88
N LEU A 134 5.33 -15.83 -21.13
CA LEU A 134 4.31 -14.86 -21.50
C LEU A 134 4.94 -13.67 -22.25
N PRO A 135 4.19 -13.08 -23.21
CA PRO A 135 4.50 -11.74 -23.72
C PRO A 135 4.67 -10.75 -22.56
N GLU A 136 5.62 -9.81 -22.67
CA GLU A 136 5.96 -8.89 -21.58
C GLU A 136 4.74 -8.13 -21.03
N GLU A 137 3.84 -7.79 -21.93
CA GLU A 137 2.55 -7.16 -21.71
C GLU A 137 1.59 -7.94 -20.79
N CYS A 138 1.70 -9.27 -20.81
CA CYS A 138 0.86 -10.22 -20.10
C CYS A 138 1.49 -10.74 -18.80
N ARG A 139 2.72 -10.34 -18.48
CA ARG A 139 3.40 -10.74 -17.24
C ARG A 139 2.81 -10.10 -15.97
N PRO A 140 2.38 -8.82 -15.96
CA PRO A 140 1.84 -8.20 -14.75
C PRO A 140 0.66 -8.99 -14.16
N GLY A 141 0.75 -9.27 -12.86
CA GLY A 141 -0.29 -10.00 -12.12
C GLY A 141 -0.31 -11.52 -12.32
N PHE A 142 0.49 -12.09 -13.24
CA PHE A 142 0.47 -13.54 -13.51
C PHE A 142 0.89 -14.39 -12.30
N ALA A 143 1.94 -13.99 -11.59
CA ALA A 143 2.38 -14.69 -10.38
C ALA A 143 1.29 -14.67 -9.29
N ALA A 144 0.71 -13.49 -9.03
CA ALA A 144 -0.37 -13.34 -8.07
C ALA A 144 -1.61 -14.16 -8.44
N LEU A 145 -1.94 -14.25 -9.74
CA LEU A 145 -3.01 -15.11 -10.23
C LEU A 145 -2.73 -16.61 -9.99
N CYS A 146 -1.49 -17.05 -10.27
CA CYS A 146 -1.08 -18.44 -10.01
C CYS A 146 -1.14 -18.76 -8.52
N ASP A 147 -0.61 -17.87 -7.67
CA ASP A 147 -0.66 -18.04 -6.22
C ASP A 147 -2.11 -18.10 -5.74
N PHE A 148 -2.96 -17.21 -6.23
CA PHE A 148 -4.38 -17.15 -5.85
C PHE A 148 -5.17 -18.41 -6.24
N LEU A 149 -4.97 -18.94 -7.45
CA LEU A 149 -5.73 -20.09 -7.96
C LEU A 149 -5.15 -21.43 -7.52
N CYS A 150 -3.82 -21.50 -7.36
CA CYS A 150 -3.07 -22.75 -7.32
C CYS A 150 -2.24 -22.95 -6.04
N SER A 151 -2.21 -22.00 -5.11
CA SER A 151 -1.62 -22.25 -3.78
C SER A 151 -2.51 -23.21 -2.96
N ARG A 152 -1.89 -24.02 -2.10
CA ARG A 152 -2.59 -24.88 -1.14
C ARG A 152 -3.10 -24.03 0.02
N GLN A 153 -4.20 -23.33 -0.18
CA GLN A 153 -4.91 -22.62 0.87
C GLN A 153 -6.35 -23.09 0.93
N VAL A 154 -6.53 -24.35 1.32
CA VAL A 154 -7.69 -24.76 2.10
C VAL A 154 -7.18 -25.80 3.11
N ASN A 155 -6.65 -25.33 4.25
CA ASN A 155 -6.36 -26.21 5.38
C ASN A 155 -7.24 -25.79 6.56
N LEU A 156 -8.53 -26.13 6.47
CA LEU A 156 -9.53 -25.92 7.52
C LEU A 156 -9.44 -26.96 8.66
N GLN A 157 -8.45 -27.85 8.60
CA GLN A 157 -8.15 -28.82 9.65
C GLN A 157 -6.71 -28.60 10.15
N GLY A 158 -6.57 -27.74 11.16
CA GLY A 158 -5.34 -27.60 11.92
C GLY A 158 -4.47 -26.43 11.47
N TYR A 159 -4.69 -25.27 12.07
CA TYR A 159 -3.69 -24.20 12.13
C TYR A 159 -3.29 -23.99 13.59
N THR A 160 -2.23 -24.68 14.02
CA THR A 160 -1.28 -24.12 14.96
C THR A 160 -0.17 -23.46 14.15
N THR A 161 -0.08 -22.14 14.35
CA THR A 161 1.08 -21.25 14.20
C THR A 161 1.74 -21.06 12.84
N GLU A 162 1.95 -19.76 12.59
CA GLU A 162 2.87 -19.12 11.65
C GLU A 162 2.44 -19.09 10.18
N ALA A 163 1.56 -18.13 9.88
CA ALA A 163 1.41 -17.59 8.53
C ALA A 163 1.41 -16.05 8.58
N GLU A 164 2.28 -15.48 7.75
CA GLU A 164 2.14 -14.13 7.24
C GLU A 164 0.92 -14.03 6.30
N SER A 165 0.38 -12.80 6.24
CA SER A 165 -0.40 -12.17 5.17
C SER A 165 -1.93 -12.11 5.28
N GLY A 166 -2.44 -10.87 5.20
CA GLY A 166 -3.82 -10.45 5.00
C GLY A 166 -3.85 -8.93 4.83
N ALA A 167 -3.76 -8.43 3.60
CA ALA A 167 -3.39 -7.03 3.28
C ALA A 167 -4.56 -6.03 3.22
N ALA A 168 -5.83 -6.45 3.38
CA ALA A 168 -6.98 -5.54 3.30
C ALA A 168 -7.44 -4.99 4.66
N ASP A 169 -7.16 -5.71 5.76
CA ASP A 169 -7.32 -5.20 7.14
C ASP A 169 -6.02 -4.58 7.68
N ALA A 170 -4.92 -4.71 6.93
CA ALA A 170 -3.60 -4.33 7.38
C ALA A 170 -3.42 -2.82 7.63
N THR A 171 -4.32 -1.93 7.16
CA THR A 171 -4.19 -0.47 7.29
C THR A 171 -5.25 0.20 8.16
N PHE A 172 -6.12 -0.57 8.84
CA PHE A 172 -7.13 -0.03 9.75
C PHE A 172 -8.12 0.98 9.11
N GLY A 173 -8.35 0.88 7.80
CA GLY A 173 -9.19 1.84 7.06
C GLY A 173 -8.56 3.24 6.88
N SER A 174 -7.27 3.39 7.17
CA SER A 174 -6.50 4.62 6.96
C SER A 174 -6.32 4.94 5.47
N THR A 175 -6.43 6.22 5.10
CA THR A 175 -6.03 6.73 3.77
C THR A 175 -4.59 7.25 3.74
N ILE A 176 -3.93 7.29 4.90
CA ILE A 176 -2.54 7.74 5.08
C ILE A 176 -1.58 6.56 5.16
N LEU A 177 -1.94 5.48 5.86
CA LEU A 177 -1.09 4.32 6.09
C LEU A 177 -1.09 3.36 4.91
N THR A 178 0.09 2.87 4.54
CA THR A 178 0.27 1.66 3.72
C THR A 178 0.32 0.44 4.64
N ALA A 179 0.13 -0.77 4.09
CA ALA A 179 0.21 -2.01 4.89
C ALA A 179 1.58 -2.15 5.62
N VAL A 180 2.65 -1.63 5.01
CA VAL A 180 3.99 -1.60 5.62
C VAL A 180 4.02 -0.64 6.80
N ASN A 181 3.52 0.59 6.62
CA ASN A 181 3.52 1.61 7.67
C ASN A 181 2.61 1.21 8.84
N ALA A 182 1.50 0.54 8.55
CA ALA A 182 0.57 0.07 9.56
C ALA A 182 1.15 -1.10 10.37
N LYS A 183 1.83 -2.06 9.74
CA LYS A 183 2.60 -3.09 10.47
C LYS A 183 3.68 -2.47 11.35
N MET A 184 4.42 -1.48 10.84
CA MET A 184 5.41 -0.75 11.62
C MET A 184 4.76 -0.05 12.82
N LEU A 185 3.64 0.64 12.60
CA LEU A 185 2.89 1.30 13.67
C LEU A 185 2.47 0.30 14.76
N THR A 186 1.94 -0.86 14.39
CA THR A 186 1.61 -1.94 15.35
C THR A 186 2.82 -2.36 16.17
N SER A 187 3.98 -2.55 15.54
CA SER A 187 5.21 -2.93 16.26
C SER A 187 5.74 -1.83 17.20
N LEU A 188 5.43 -0.56 16.94
CA LEU A 188 5.81 0.54 17.82
C LEU A 188 4.93 0.63 19.07
N ILE A 189 3.66 0.20 18.96
CA ILE A 189 2.66 0.23 20.05
C ILE A 189 2.74 -1.04 20.90
N ASP A 190 2.90 -2.21 20.29
CA ASP A 190 3.02 -3.50 20.97
C ASP A 190 4.40 -4.14 20.67
N GLU A 191 5.38 -3.87 21.53
CA GLU A 191 6.74 -4.42 21.41
C GLU A 191 6.80 -5.95 21.64
N ALA A 192 5.73 -6.57 22.17
CA ALA A 192 5.67 -8.01 22.43
C ALA A 192 5.09 -8.84 21.26
N ALA A 193 4.63 -8.20 20.18
CA ALA A 193 4.08 -8.83 18.97
C ALA A 193 2.97 -9.89 19.21
N SER A 194 2.32 -9.87 20.37
CA SER A 194 1.45 -10.96 20.84
C SER A 194 -0.04 -10.64 20.75
N ALA A 195 -0.44 -9.39 20.46
CA ALA A 195 -1.83 -8.98 20.27
C ALA A 195 -2.06 -8.33 18.90
N THR A 196 -3.14 -8.71 18.21
CA THR A 196 -3.57 -8.01 16.99
C THR A 196 -4.34 -6.74 17.40
N LEU A 197 -3.76 -5.58 17.10
CA LEU A 197 -4.20 -4.25 17.54
C LEU A 197 -5.38 -3.78 16.68
N HIS A 198 -6.52 -3.45 17.28
CA HIS A 198 -7.69 -2.94 16.55
C HIS A 198 -7.77 -1.43 16.70
N LEU A 199 -7.78 -0.73 15.57
CA LEU A 199 -7.86 0.73 15.51
C LEU A 199 -9.19 1.14 14.89
N ARG A 200 -9.97 1.93 15.62
CA ARG A 200 -11.18 2.58 15.10
C ARG A 200 -10.89 4.02 14.76
N LEU A 201 -11.14 4.41 13.52
CA LEU A 201 -11.05 5.81 13.11
C LEU A 201 -12.10 6.66 13.85
N LEU A 202 -11.65 7.64 14.62
CA LEU A 202 -12.51 8.63 15.29
C LEU A 202 -12.70 9.89 14.45
N TYR A 203 -11.62 10.33 13.82
CA TYR A 203 -11.54 11.61 13.13
C TYR A 203 -10.58 11.51 11.95
N ARG A 204 -10.99 12.07 10.81
CA ARG A 204 -10.14 12.30 9.64
C ARG A 204 -10.35 13.72 9.16
N ALA A 205 -9.31 14.53 9.09
CA ALA A 205 -9.47 15.95 8.78
C ALA A 205 -10.04 16.25 7.40
N SER A 206 -9.69 15.46 6.39
CA SER A 206 -10.29 15.57 5.05
C SER A 206 -11.79 15.25 5.02
N GLN A 207 -12.31 14.52 6.02
CA GLN A 207 -13.71 14.13 6.12
C GLN A 207 -14.49 15.00 7.12
N ASP A 208 -13.93 15.21 8.31
CA ASP A 208 -14.57 15.90 9.43
C ASP A 208 -14.17 17.39 9.52
N GLY A 209 -13.25 17.85 8.67
CA GLY A 209 -12.77 19.23 8.58
C GLY A 209 -11.60 19.53 9.52
N PHE A 210 -10.76 20.49 9.13
CA PHE A 210 -9.45 20.74 9.75
C PHE A 210 -9.47 21.53 11.05
N ALA A 211 -10.59 22.17 11.44
CA ALA A 211 -10.63 23.08 12.59
C ALA A 211 -10.49 22.35 13.94
N ALA A 212 -9.96 23.05 14.97
CA ALA A 212 -9.63 22.45 16.27
C ALA A 212 -10.89 21.93 16.98
N HIS A 213 -12.01 22.65 16.82
CA HIS A 213 -13.30 22.22 17.36
C HIS A 213 -13.81 20.92 16.73
N ASN A 214 -13.48 20.61 15.47
CA ASN A 214 -13.87 19.36 14.82
C ASN A 214 -13.12 18.17 15.43
N PHE A 215 -11.81 18.35 15.67
CA PHE A 215 -10.99 17.37 16.36
C PHE A 215 -11.56 17.11 17.77
N HIS A 216 -11.75 18.16 18.57
CA HIS A 216 -12.26 18.02 19.93
C HIS A 216 -13.67 17.44 20.00
N GLN A 217 -14.56 17.81 19.08
CA GLN A 217 -15.90 17.24 18.99
C GLN A 217 -15.89 15.71 18.77
N LYS A 218 -14.88 15.18 18.07
CA LYS A 218 -14.77 13.76 17.73
C LYS A 218 -13.87 12.97 18.68
N CYS A 219 -12.86 13.62 19.28
CA CYS A 219 -11.79 12.95 20.00
C CYS A 219 -11.82 13.17 21.51
N ASP A 220 -12.51 14.21 22.02
CA ASP A 220 -12.60 14.41 23.47
C ASP A 220 -13.37 13.27 24.13
N GLY A 221 -12.88 12.82 25.29
CA GLY A 221 -13.39 11.66 26.00
C GLY A 221 -12.87 10.31 25.48
N HIS A 222 -12.16 10.28 24.35
CA HIS A 222 -11.62 9.06 23.76
C HIS A 222 -10.12 8.89 24.04
N GLY A 223 -9.69 7.66 24.31
CA GLY A 223 -8.30 7.28 24.65
C GLY A 223 -8.20 5.83 25.14
N PRO A 224 -7.11 5.09 24.88
CA PRO A 224 -5.88 5.47 24.17
C PRO A 224 -6.08 5.82 22.69
N THR A 225 -5.29 6.77 22.18
CA THR A 225 -5.37 7.21 20.78
C THR A 225 -4.02 7.22 20.08
N VAL A 226 -4.06 6.96 18.78
CA VAL A 226 -2.93 7.09 17.85
C VAL A 226 -3.29 8.15 16.83
N ILE A 227 -2.41 9.13 16.67
CA ILE A 227 -2.55 10.19 15.68
C ILE A 227 -1.56 9.91 14.55
N VAL A 228 -2.04 9.90 13.31
CA VAL A 228 -1.24 9.72 12.09
C VAL A 228 -1.48 10.91 11.17
N ALA A 229 -0.42 11.58 10.74
CA ALA A 229 -0.48 12.75 9.87
C ALA A 229 0.40 12.59 8.64
N ARG A 230 -0.05 13.16 7.51
CA ARG A 230 0.71 13.23 6.26
C ARG A 230 1.06 14.68 5.92
N SER A 231 2.34 14.99 5.79
CA SER A 231 2.76 16.32 5.31
C SER A 231 2.74 16.45 3.80
N GLN A 232 2.80 17.70 3.31
CA GLN A 232 2.93 18.01 1.89
C GLN A 232 4.23 17.45 1.30
N GLY A 233 5.30 17.35 2.10
CA GLY A 233 6.56 16.69 1.72
C GLY A 233 6.50 15.15 1.65
N GLY A 234 5.33 14.53 1.87
CA GLY A 234 5.15 13.08 1.79
C GLY A 234 5.59 12.31 3.04
N TYR A 235 5.82 12.98 4.17
CA TYR A 235 6.17 12.32 5.42
C TYR A 235 4.92 11.78 6.10
N ILE A 236 5.05 10.62 6.76
CA ILE A 236 4.02 10.03 7.62
C ILE A 236 4.59 9.94 9.02
N PHE A 237 3.97 10.65 9.96
CA PHE A 237 4.43 10.80 11.34
C PHE A 237 3.23 10.91 12.28
N GLY A 238 3.49 10.92 13.58
CA GLY A 238 2.40 10.90 14.54
C GLY A 238 2.84 10.80 15.99
N GLY A 239 1.85 10.51 16.84
CA GLY A 239 2.07 10.27 18.26
C GLY A 239 1.02 9.32 18.83
N PHE A 240 1.41 8.54 19.82
CA PHE A 240 0.55 7.68 20.62
C PHE A 240 0.41 8.29 22.01
N THR A 241 -0.80 8.26 22.57
CA THR A 241 -1.06 8.60 23.98
C THR A 241 -2.09 7.65 24.58
N GLU A 242 -1.83 7.20 25.79
CA GLU A 242 -2.76 6.43 26.63
C GLU A 242 -3.84 7.32 27.29
N THR A 243 -3.69 8.64 27.18
CA THR A 243 -4.52 9.62 27.90
C THR A 243 -5.56 10.23 26.99
N ALA A 244 -6.82 10.29 27.46
CA ALA A 244 -7.92 10.87 26.71
C ALA A 244 -7.85 12.41 26.58
N TRP A 245 -8.35 12.93 25.46
CA TRP A 245 -8.50 14.37 25.19
C TRP A 245 -9.73 14.96 25.92
N ASP A 246 -9.75 16.26 26.25
CA ASP A 246 -10.90 16.87 26.96
C ASP A 246 -11.07 18.40 26.81
N SER A 247 -10.37 19.06 25.88
CA SER A 247 -10.40 20.52 25.72
C SER A 247 -10.17 21.37 26.98
N SER A 248 -9.65 20.81 28.08
CA SER A 248 -9.55 21.48 29.39
C SER A 248 -8.60 22.69 29.43
N GLY A 249 -7.76 22.86 28.43
CA GLY A 249 -6.65 23.83 28.44
C GLY A 249 -5.44 23.36 29.25
N ALA A 250 -5.52 22.19 29.92
CA ALA A 250 -4.49 21.69 30.81
C ALA A 250 -3.53 20.73 30.10
N TYR A 251 -2.32 20.65 30.65
CA TYR A 251 -1.39 19.56 30.38
C TYR A 251 -1.84 18.30 31.13
N LYS A 252 -1.65 17.13 30.52
CA LYS A 252 -1.99 15.84 31.12
C LYS A 252 -0.78 14.95 31.27
N GLN A 253 -0.83 14.14 32.33
CA GLN A 253 0.20 13.18 32.63
C GLN A 253 0.13 11.98 31.66
N CYS A 254 1.28 11.60 31.09
CA CYS A 254 1.48 10.38 30.33
C CYS A 254 2.77 9.69 30.83
N GLN A 255 2.86 8.38 30.67
CA GLN A 255 4.00 7.53 30.97
C GLN A 255 4.48 6.81 29.72
N GLU A 256 3.54 6.31 28.91
CA GLU A 256 3.82 5.44 27.74
C GLU A 256 3.65 6.17 26.41
N SER A 257 3.35 7.47 26.43
CA SER A 257 3.23 8.30 25.24
C SER A 257 4.55 8.37 24.47
N PHE A 258 4.48 8.38 23.14
CA PHE A 258 5.64 8.53 22.27
C PHE A 258 5.28 9.21 20.96
N LEU A 259 6.27 9.84 20.33
CA LEU A 259 6.18 10.36 18.97
C LEU A 259 6.87 9.41 17.99
N PHE A 260 6.45 9.43 16.73
CA PHE A 260 7.04 8.56 15.71
C PHE A 260 7.04 9.16 14.31
N ARG A 261 7.96 8.67 13.48
CA ARG A 261 7.93 8.78 12.02
C ARG A 261 7.90 7.38 11.42
N LEU A 262 6.97 7.13 10.49
CA LEU A 262 6.87 5.86 9.76
C LEU A 262 7.51 5.93 8.38
N HIS A 263 7.39 7.08 7.70
CA HIS A 263 7.86 7.25 6.34
C HIS A 263 8.29 8.69 6.04
N GLY A 264 9.24 8.85 5.13
CA GLY A 264 9.58 10.13 4.51
C GLY A 264 10.66 9.94 3.44
N PRO A 265 10.73 10.82 2.42
CA PRO A 265 11.78 10.76 1.41
C PRO A 265 13.19 10.76 2.04
N GLY A 266 13.94 9.69 1.82
CA GLY A 266 15.35 9.58 2.27
C GLY A 266 15.56 9.41 3.77
N VAL A 267 14.52 9.12 4.56
CA VAL A 267 14.63 8.91 6.02
C VAL A 267 13.93 7.62 6.47
N GLY A 268 14.53 6.92 7.43
CA GLY A 268 13.96 5.71 8.03
C GLY A 268 12.94 6.00 9.13
N PRO A 269 12.22 4.98 9.63
CA PRO A 269 11.29 5.14 10.75
C PRO A 269 12.03 5.51 12.05
N SER A 270 11.34 6.19 12.97
CA SER A 270 11.89 6.52 14.29
C SER A 270 10.82 6.56 15.37
N LYS A 271 11.19 6.18 16.60
CA LYS A 271 10.38 6.25 17.83
C LYS A 271 11.06 7.15 18.85
N HIS A 272 10.31 8.08 19.42
CA HIS A 272 10.77 9.11 20.34
C HIS A 272 9.94 9.03 21.62
N VAL A 273 10.47 8.34 22.63
CA VAL A 273 9.79 8.13 23.91
C VAL A 273 9.89 9.34 24.83
N MET A 274 8.96 9.45 25.77
CA MET A 274 9.08 10.41 26.86
C MET A 274 10.31 10.10 27.73
N PHE A 275 11.11 11.12 28.00
CA PHE A 275 12.29 11.00 28.87
C PHE A 275 12.23 11.94 30.09
N GLN A 276 11.35 12.94 30.05
CA GLN A 276 11.12 13.87 31.14
C GLN A 276 9.74 14.54 31.02
N ASN A 277 9.36 15.32 32.02
CA ASN A 277 8.10 16.07 32.05
C ASN A 277 6.86 15.18 31.87
N TYR A 278 6.84 14.00 32.49
CA TYR A 278 5.74 13.02 32.44
C TYR A 278 4.37 13.59 32.80
N GLN A 279 4.32 14.60 33.68
CA GLN A 279 3.10 15.33 34.04
C GLN A 279 2.52 16.19 32.89
N ASN A 280 3.30 16.42 31.82
CA ASN A 280 2.97 17.26 30.68
C ASN A 280 3.15 16.51 29.33
N GLY A 281 2.64 15.29 29.25
CA GLY A 281 2.77 14.44 28.06
C GLY A 281 1.97 14.93 26.85
N ILE A 282 0.74 15.40 27.07
CA ILE A 282 -0.13 16.04 26.06
C ILE A 282 -0.74 17.34 26.58
N HIS A 283 -1.17 18.22 25.69
CA HIS A 283 -1.86 19.49 26.02
C HIS A 283 -3.25 19.54 25.38
N CYS A 284 -4.30 19.57 26.21
CA CYS A 284 -5.69 19.51 25.77
C CYS A 284 -6.31 20.91 25.60
N HIS A 285 -5.70 21.78 24.81
CA HIS A 285 -6.21 23.15 24.62
C HIS A 285 -7.23 23.23 23.50
N SER A 286 -8.42 23.79 23.76
CA SER A 286 -9.55 23.83 22.82
C SER A 286 -9.28 24.50 21.46
N ASN A 287 -8.30 25.40 21.39
CA ASN A 287 -7.86 26.05 20.14
C ASN A 287 -6.74 25.28 19.40
N HIS A 288 -6.24 24.18 19.96
CA HIS A 288 -5.20 23.36 19.35
C HIS A 288 -5.81 22.03 18.89
N ALA A 289 -5.16 21.39 17.94
CA ALA A 289 -5.39 20.00 17.62
C ALA A 289 -4.46 19.14 18.51
N ALA A 290 -4.07 17.94 18.08
CA ALA A 290 -3.17 17.10 18.87
C ALA A 290 -1.85 17.83 19.18
N THR A 291 -1.54 17.94 20.47
CA THR A 291 -0.36 18.61 21.01
C THR A 291 0.33 17.73 22.03
N PHE A 292 1.61 17.44 21.81
CA PHE A 292 2.44 16.59 22.63
C PHE A 292 3.58 17.40 23.26
N GLY A 293 3.77 17.21 24.56
CA GLY A 293 4.91 17.71 25.33
C GLY A 293 4.79 19.16 25.79
N SER A 294 5.46 19.50 26.90
CA SER A 294 5.44 20.85 27.49
C SER A 294 6.14 21.91 26.64
N GLY A 295 6.99 21.49 25.69
CA GLY A 295 7.62 22.37 24.71
C GLY A 295 6.90 22.42 23.36
N HIS A 296 5.72 21.80 23.25
CA HIS A 296 5.07 21.54 21.96
C HIS A 296 6.00 20.76 21.01
N ASP A 297 6.57 19.67 21.52
CA ASP A 297 7.50 18.79 20.79
C ASP A 297 6.91 18.35 19.45
N MET A 298 5.59 18.12 19.42
CA MET A 298 4.77 18.10 18.22
C MET A 298 3.45 18.83 18.50
N ARG A 299 3.06 19.77 17.63
CA ARG A 299 1.77 20.45 17.70
C ARG A 299 1.17 20.60 16.33
N ILE A 300 0.00 20.01 16.12
CA ILE A 300 -0.85 20.25 14.95
C ILE A 300 -1.80 21.39 15.32
N PHE A 301 -1.84 22.43 14.50
CA PHE A 301 -2.74 23.56 14.69
C PHE A 301 -3.40 23.93 13.34
N PRO A 302 -4.74 24.09 13.33
CA PRO A 302 -5.47 24.47 12.13
C PRO A 302 -5.28 25.95 11.79
N GLU A 303 -5.20 26.25 10.49
CA GLU A 303 -5.13 27.62 9.96
C GLU A 303 -6.05 27.73 8.74
N GLY A 304 -7.28 28.18 8.96
CA GLY A 304 -8.29 28.30 7.90
C GLY A 304 -8.70 26.94 7.33
N ALA A 305 -8.45 26.74 6.02
CA ALA A 305 -8.77 25.51 5.30
C ALA A 305 -7.63 24.46 5.28
N ALA A 306 -6.55 24.70 6.02
CA ALA A 306 -5.39 23.80 6.11
C ALA A 306 -4.98 23.57 7.57
N ALA A 307 -4.12 22.58 7.81
CA ALA A 307 -3.43 22.42 9.09
C ALA A 307 -1.92 22.56 8.91
N LYS A 308 -1.26 23.07 9.94
CA LYS A 308 0.20 23.08 10.05
C LYS A 308 0.63 22.23 11.24
N VAL A 309 1.84 21.72 11.17
CA VAL A 309 2.51 21.09 12.30
C VAL A 309 3.78 21.88 12.63
N THR A 310 4.03 22.09 13.91
CA THR A 310 5.31 22.57 14.44
C THR A 310 5.96 21.49 15.27
N PHE A 311 7.29 21.37 15.17
CA PHE A 311 8.09 20.48 15.98
C PHE A 311 9.10 21.24 16.84
N GLY A 312 9.34 20.72 18.02
CA GLY A 312 10.32 21.23 18.99
C GLY A 312 10.88 20.10 19.83
N ILE A 313 11.13 18.94 19.22
CA ILE A 313 11.48 17.71 19.94
C ILE A 313 12.74 17.92 20.77
N GLY A 314 12.64 17.56 22.05
CA GLY A 314 13.73 17.65 23.03
C GLY A 314 13.29 18.21 24.38
N SER A 315 12.02 18.59 24.54
CA SER A 315 11.47 19.10 25.80
C SER A 315 10.86 18.00 26.65
N SER A 316 9.88 17.24 26.16
CA SER A 316 9.31 16.08 26.85
C SER A 316 9.70 14.75 26.20
N TYR A 317 9.96 14.78 24.88
CA TYR A 317 10.28 13.61 24.06
C TYR A 317 11.73 13.65 23.57
N HIS A 318 12.37 12.48 23.49
CA HIS A 318 13.80 12.39 23.25
C HIS A 318 14.17 12.72 21.79
N THR A 319 15.28 13.44 21.56
CA THR A 319 15.78 13.72 20.20
C THR A 319 16.49 12.53 19.57
N ALA A 320 17.16 11.69 20.36
CA ALA A 320 17.74 10.42 19.91
C ALA A 320 16.68 9.31 19.95
N GLY A 321 16.12 8.95 18.80
CA GLY A 321 15.23 7.80 18.66
C GLY A 321 15.97 6.59 18.10
N THR A 322 15.29 5.43 18.04
CA THR A 322 15.74 4.33 17.19
C THR A 322 15.79 4.83 15.74
N GLY A 323 17.00 5.00 15.17
CA GLY A 323 17.18 5.52 13.80
C GLY A 323 17.85 6.90 13.68
N GLY A 324 18.27 7.55 14.78
CA GLY A 324 19.09 8.77 14.74
C GLY A 324 18.61 9.92 15.62
N ASN A 325 19.29 11.08 15.52
CA ASN A 325 18.93 12.31 16.22
C ASN A 325 18.02 13.18 15.35
N PHE A 326 16.76 13.37 15.78
CA PHE A 326 15.76 14.17 15.07
C PHE A 326 15.19 15.26 15.98
N THR A 327 15.07 16.48 15.44
CA THR A 327 14.41 17.61 16.11
C THR A 327 13.02 17.90 15.52
N PHE A 328 12.64 17.23 14.42
CA PHE A 328 11.35 17.30 13.76
C PHE A 328 11.06 16.00 12.97
N LEU A 329 9.79 15.73 12.64
CA LEU A 329 9.34 14.45 12.05
C LEU A 329 8.85 14.57 10.59
N ALA A 330 8.81 15.77 10.04
CA ALA A 330 8.40 16.07 8.65
C ALA A 330 9.56 16.66 7.82
N GLU A 331 9.26 17.32 6.69
CA GLU A 331 10.26 17.97 5.83
C GLU A 331 10.98 19.16 6.48
N ALA A 332 10.41 19.75 7.52
CA ALA A 332 10.97 20.88 8.25
C ALA A 332 10.37 21.00 9.66
N GLN A 333 10.92 21.91 10.47
CA GLN A 333 10.42 22.23 11.81
C GLN A 333 8.98 22.78 11.79
N GLN A 334 8.56 23.37 10.68
CA GLN A 334 7.17 23.69 10.38
C GLN A 334 6.80 23.08 9.02
N ALA A 335 5.70 22.36 8.97
CA ALA A 335 5.23 21.72 7.73
C ALA A 335 3.72 21.87 7.57
N VAL A 336 3.26 21.83 6.31
CA VAL A 336 1.84 21.79 5.99
C VAL A 336 1.36 20.34 6.08
N VAL A 337 0.28 20.12 6.82
CA VAL A 337 -0.36 18.81 6.97
C VAL A 337 -1.46 18.71 5.91
N THR A 338 -1.32 17.75 5.01
CA THR A 338 -2.30 17.48 3.93
C THR A 338 -3.51 16.71 4.43
N ASP A 339 -3.32 15.84 5.41
CA ASP A 339 -4.40 15.15 6.12
C ASP A 339 -3.87 14.58 7.44
N TRP A 340 -4.75 14.34 8.39
CA TRP A 340 -4.42 13.63 9.63
C TRP A 340 -5.63 12.89 10.17
N GLU A 341 -5.35 11.73 10.75
CA GLU A 341 -6.30 10.75 11.23
C GLU A 341 -6.02 10.46 12.71
N VAL A 342 -7.09 10.27 13.47
CA VAL A 342 -7.03 9.89 14.89
C VAL A 342 -7.77 8.58 15.02
N PHE A 343 -7.06 7.59 15.54
CA PHE A 343 -7.60 6.27 15.81
C PHE A 343 -7.71 6.07 17.31
N GLU A 344 -8.87 5.61 17.77
CA GLU A 344 -9.00 5.00 19.07
C GLU A 344 -8.47 3.57 19.00
N ILE A 345 -7.66 3.19 19.97
CA ILE A 345 -7.33 1.79 20.14
C ILE A 345 -8.55 1.12 20.77
N GLN A 346 -9.29 0.34 19.97
CA GLN A 346 -10.39 -0.46 20.48
C GLN A 346 -9.83 -1.78 20.99
N CYS A 347 -9.93 -1.99 22.30
CA CYS A 347 -10.04 -3.35 22.81
C CYS A 347 -11.51 -3.73 22.67
N GLU A 348 -11.86 -4.57 21.69
CA GLU A 348 -13.14 -5.31 21.76
C GLU A 348 -13.13 -6.38 22.87
N ASP A 349 -12.02 -6.49 23.59
CA ASP A 349 -11.95 -7.16 24.86
C ASP A 349 -12.66 -6.32 25.94
N VAL A 350 -13.91 -6.68 26.25
CA VAL A 350 -14.53 -6.41 27.57
C VAL A 350 -13.55 -6.82 28.71
N GLU A 351 -12.64 -7.76 28.43
CA GLU A 351 -11.55 -8.20 29.30
C GLU A 351 -10.40 -7.21 29.46
N GLY A 352 -10.07 -6.34 28.50
CA GLY A 352 -8.99 -5.35 28.68
C GLY A 352 -9.35 -4.33 29.77
N MET A 353 -10.64 -3.98 29.85
CA MET A 353 -11.18 -3.11 30.88
C MET A 353 -11.33 -3.82 32.21
N GLN A 354 -11.75 -5.10 32.22
CA GLN A 354 -11.84 -5.89 33.46
C GLN A 354 -10.46 -6.25 34.02
N LEU A 355 -9.44 -6.55 33.20
CA LEU A 355 -8.05 -6.77 33.65
C LEU A 355 -7.44 -5.47 34.17
N LEU A 356 -7.63 -4.33 33.50
CA LEU A 356 -7.11 -3.05 33.99
C LEU A 356 -7.81 -2.61 35.29
N VAL A 357 -9.11 -2.84 35.43
CA VAL A 357 -9.88 -2.57 36.66
C VAL A 357 -9.51 -3.55 37.77
N LEU A 358 -9.33 -4.85 37.49
CA LEU A 358 -8.90 -5.86 38.45
C LEU A 358 -7.44 -5.65 38.87
N GLN A 359 -6.55 -5.23 37.97
CA GLN A 359 -5.15 -4.90 38.27
C GLN A 359 -5.05 -3.60 39.08
N LYS A 360 -5.91 -2.60 38.81
CA LYS A 360 -6.09 -1.41 39.67
C LYS A 360 -6.68 -1.77 41.03
N CYS A 361 -7.63 -2.70 41.11
CA CYS A 361 -8.18 -3.21 42.37
C CYS A 361 -7.19 -4.07 43.16
N LEU A 362 -6.32 -4.83 42.48
CA LEU A 362 -5.24 -5.62 43.06
C LEU A 362 -4.16 -4.71 43.66
N VAL A 363 -3.69 -3.73 42.89
CA VAL A 363 -2.75 -2.70 43.37
C VAL A 363 -3.36 -1.90 44.52
N ALA A 364 -4.64 -1.52 44.43
CA ALA A 364 -5.35 -0.85 45.53
C ALA A 364 -5.52 -1.74 46.76
N ALA A 365 -5.77 -3.05 46.58
CA ALA A 365 -5.87 -4.03 47.66
C ALA A 365 -4.52 -4.28 48.33
N GLU A 366 -3.43 -4.41 47.57
CA GLU A 366 -2.05 -4.52 48.10
C GLU A 366 -1.68 -3.26 48.90
N THR A 367 -2.04 -2.08 48.39
CA THR A 367 -1.83 -0.79 49.05
C THR A 367 -2.69 -0.65 50.32
N HIS A 368 -3.93 -1.15 50.32
CA HIS A 368 -4.80 -1.17 51.51
C HIS A 368 -4.43 -2.25 52.54
N MET A 369 -3.87 -3.38 52.10
CA MET A 369 -3.40 -4.46 52.97
C MET A 369 -2.10 -4.08 53.69
N ALA A 370 -1.24 -3.27 53.07
CA ALA A 370 -0.07 -2.68 53.73
C ALA A 370 -0.45 -1.85 54.97
N LYS A 371 -1.67 -1.30 55.03
CA LYS A 371 -2.22 -0.57 56.19
C LYS A 371 -2.77 -1.47 57.31
N TRP A 372 -2.99 -2.77 57.08
CA TRP A 372 -3.61 -3.71 58.02
C TRP A 372 -2.60 -4.71 58.60
N GLN A 373 -1.62 -4.22 59.36
CA GLN A 373 -0.53 -5.05 59.90
C GLN A 373 -0.90 -5.93 61.12
N SER A 374 -2.11 -5.89 61.67
CA SER A 374 -2.39 -6.50 63.00
C SER A 374 -3.11 -7.86 63.04
N LYS A 375 -3.48 -8.51 61.92
CA LYS A 375 -4.17 -9.83 61.94
C LYS A 375 -3.64 -10.83 60.88
N ARG A 376 -2.37 -11.23 61.04
CA ARG A 376 -1.53 -11.84 59.97
C ARG A 376 -1.90 -13.28 59.52
N ALA A 377 -2.16 -14.24 60.40
CA ALA A 377 -2.09 -15.66 60.00
C ALA A 377 -3.31 -16.21 59.23
N GLU A 378 -4.52 -16.04 59.77
CA GLU A 378 -5.75 -16.56 59.15
C GLU A 378 -6.15 -15.76 57.89
N GLY A 379 -5.94 -14.44 57.91
CA GLY A 379 -6.17 -13.57 56.75
C GLY A 379 -5.25 -13.89 55.56
N MET A 380 -4.00 -14.27 55.80
CA MET A 380 -3.05 -14.65 54.73
C MET A 380 -3.35 -16.01 54.09
N SER A 381 -4.02 -16.94 54.79
CA SER A 381 -4.46 -18.21 54.21
C SER A 381 -5.66 -18.00 53.30
N LEU A 382 -6.66 -17.26 53.79
CA LEU A 382 -7.86 -16.94 53.02
C LEU A 382 -7.50 -16.12 51.77
N ALA A 383 -6.63 -15.11 51.90
CA ALA A 383 -6.16 -14.30 50.78
C ALA A 383 -5.42 -15.11 49.70
N ARG A 384 -4.65 -16.14 50.07
CA ARG A 384 -3.97 -17.01 49.09
C ARG A 384 -4.94 -17.92 48.33
N SER A 385 -5.94 -18.49 49.00
CA SER A 385 -6.98 -19.29 48.33
C SER A 385 -7.83 -18.44 47.39
N VAL A 386 -8.14 -17.22 47.82
CA VAL A 386 -8.85 -16.17 47.08
C VAL A 386 -8.06 -15.75 45.84
N ALA A 387 -6.77 -15.44 45.97
CA ALA A 387 -5.90 -15.12 44.84
C ALA A 387 -5.85 -16.26 43.81
N LYS A 388 -5.71 -17.51 44.27
CA LYS A 388 -5.68 -18.68 43.38
C LYS A 388 -6.97 -18.88 42.58
N VAL A 389 -8.14 -18.64 43.20
CA VAL A 389 -9.43 -18.73 42.48
C VAL A 389 -9.53 -17.63 41.43
N VAL A 390 -9.07 -16.41 41.74
CA VAL A 390 -9.03 -15.32 40.77
C VAL A 390 -8.06 -15.62 39.63
N ASP A 391 -6.85 -16.08 39.92
CA ASP A 391 -5.85 -16.41 38.90
C ASP A 391 -6.38 -17.50 37.95
N ASN A 392 -6.96 -18.58 38.48
CA ASN A 392 -7.57 -19.63 37.66
C ASN A 392 -8.73 -19.12 36.81
N THR A 393 -9.58 -18.24 37.36
CA THR A 393 -10.73 -17.70 36.61
C THR A 393 -10.25 -16.73 35.52
N ILE A 394 -9.18 -15.98 35.77
CA ILE A 394 -8.50 -15.14 34.77
C ILE A 394 -7.89 -16.00 33.65
N GLU A 395 -7.26 -17.13 33.98
CA GLU A 395 -6.72 -18.05 32.97
C GLU A 395 -7.82 -18.66 32.09
N GLN A 396 -8.96 -19.04 32.67
CA GLN A 396 -10.12 -19.54 31.92
C GLN A 396 -10.73 -18.47 31.01
N ALA A 397 -10.87 -17.24 31.51
CA ALA A 397 -11.34 -16.10 30.72
C ALA A 397 -10.43 -15.86 29.52
N ARG A 398 -9.10 -15.81 29.73
CA ARG A 398 -8.11 -15.68 28.65
C ARG A 398 -8.22 -16.79 27.60
N ALA A 399 -8.44 -18.03 28.01
CA ALA A 399 -8.62 -19.16 27.09
C ALA A 399 -9.90 -19.01 26.25
N CYS A 400 -11.01 -18.61 26.87
CA CYS A 400 -12.27 -18.33 26.17
C CYS A 400 -12.13 -17.18 25.17
N SER A 401 -11.47 -16.09 25.56
CA SER A 401 -11.23 -14.94 24.68
C SER A 401 -10.34 -15.31 23.48
N GLN A 402 -9.28 -16.11 23.70
CA GLN A 402 -8.46 -16.64 22.61
C GLN A 402 -9.27 -17.52 21.64
N GLU A 403 -10.15 -18.38 22.15
CA GLU A 403 -11.02 -19.22 21.32
C GLU A 403 -12.06 -18.37 20.56
N SER A 404 -12.67 -17.38 21.22
CA SER A 404 -13.59 -16.41 20.59
C SER A 404 -12.95 -15.71 19.41
N ARG A 405 -11.74 -15.19 19.62
CA ARG A 405 -10.95 -14.55 18.58
C ARG A 405 -10.62 -15.50 17.44
N SER A 406 -10.25 -16.74 17.76
CA SER A 406 -9.98 -17.76 16.73
C SER A 406 -11.23 -18.09 15.92
N LEU A 407 -12.40 -18.20 16.54
CA LEU A 407 -13.66 -18.46 15.86
C LEU A 407 -14.10 -17.26 15.02
N HIS A 408 -13.94 -16.03 15.53
CA HIS A 408 -14.24 -14.81 14.79
C HIS A 408 -13.39 -14.67 13.53
N LEU A 409 -12.07 -14.86 13.66
CA LEU A 409 -11.15 -14.85 12.50
C LEU A 409 -11.50 -15.96 11.49
N ARG A 410 -11.89 -17.14 11.98
CA ARG A 410 -12.34 -18.25 11.12
C ARG A 410 -13.63 -17.89 10.38
N ASN A 411 -14.56 -17.20 11.04
CA ASN A 411 -15.81 -16.77 10.44
C ASN A 411 -15.60 -15.68 9.38
N GLN A 412 -14.77 -14.67 9.68
CA GLN A 412 -14.35 -13.65 8.71
C GLN A 412 -13.65 -14.28 7.50
N SER A 413 -12.74 -15.21 7.73
CA SER A 413 -12.06 -15.95 6.66
C SER A 413 -13.05 -16.70 5.77
N LEU A 414 -14.15 -17.23 6.32
CA LEU A 414 -15.20 -17.89 5.56
C LEU A 414 -16.05 -16.91 4.75
N ASP A 415 -16.31 -15.72 5.28
CA ASP A 415 -16.99 -14.65 4.54
C ASP A 415 -16.14 -14.16 3.37
N ASP A 416 -14.83 -13.99 3.57
CA ASP A 416 -13.88 -13.62 2.53
C ASP A 416 -13.77 -14.71 1.45
N GLU A 417 -13.70 -15.98 1.87
CA GLU A 417 -13.61 -17.11 0.94
C GLU A 417 -14.90 -17.29 0.13
N LYS A 418 -16.06 -17.11 0.76
CA LYS A 418 -17.35 -17.08 0.08
C LYS A 418 -17.39 -15.96 -0.96
N ARG A 419 -16.96 -14.75 -0.60
CA ARG A 419 -16.92 -13.60 -1.53
C ARG A 419 -16.03 -13.90 -2.74
N ILE A 420 -14.88 -14.52 -2.52
CA ILE A 420 -13.95 -14.93 -3.58
C ILE A 420 -14.60 -15.95 -4.53
N ILE A 421 -15.29 -16.95 -3.97
CA ILE A 421 -16.01 -17.95 -4.75
C ILE A 421 -17.12 -17.29 -5.58
N ASP A 422 -17.92 -16.42 -4.98
CA ASP A 422 -18.99 -15.69 -5.67
C ASP A 422 -18.42 -14.85 -6.85
N GLN A 423 -17.26 -14.19 -6.66
CA GLN A 423 -16.56 -13.47 -7.71
C GLN A 423 -16.05 -14.39 -8.83
N LEU A 424 -15.45 -15.53 -8.50
CA LEU A 424 -14.96 -16.51 -9.47
C LEU A 424 -16.10 -17.15 -10.30
N LEU A 425 -17.27 -17.32 -9.68
CA LEU A 425 -18.46 -17.85 -10.33
C LEU A 425 -19.29 -16.77 -11.05
N GLY A 426 -18.98 -15.48 -10.84
CA GLY A 426 -19.68 -14.36 -11.45
C GLY A 426 -21.12 -14.19 -10.97
N ARG A 427 -21.40 -14.54 -9.70
CA ARG A 427 -22.75 -14.52 -9.11
C ARG A 427 -22.82 -13.59 -7.90
N SER A 428 -24.01 -13.06 -7.62
CA SER A 428 -24.28 -12.28 -6.40
C SER A 428 -24.63 -13.16 -5.19
N ASP A 429 -25.13 -14.37 -5.45
CA ASP A 429 -25.45 -15.43 -4.48
C ASP A 429 -25.51 -16.80 -5.20
N LEU A 430 -25.47 -17.91 -4.45
CA LEU A 430 -25.48 -19.29 -5.00
C LEU A 430 -26.78 -19.64 -5.77
N GLN A 431 -27.83 -18.81 -5.66
CA GLN A 431 -29.11 -19.00 -6.34
C GLN A 431 -29.24 -18.15 -7.63
N GLY A 432 -28.44 -17.08 -7.76
CA GLY A 432 -28.42 -16.20 -8.92
C GLY A 432 -27.75 -16.81 -10.14
N GLN A 433 -28.20 -16.41 -11.34
CA GLN A 433 -27.52 -16.76 -12.59
C GLN A 433 -26.28 -15.88 -12.80
N PRO A 434 -25.20 -16.44 -13.36
CA PRO A 434 -24.01 -15.66 -13.69
C PRO A 434 -24.30 -14.61 -14.77
N ASP A 435 -23.88 -13.37 -14.55
CA ASP A 435 -24.14 -12.25 -15.46
C ASP A 435 -22.96 -12.07 -16.43
N ILE A 436 -22.94 -12.92 -17.46
CA ILE A 436 -21.92 -12.95 -18.51
C ILE A 436 -22.22 -11.90 -19.58
N ILE A 437 -21.22 -11.08 -19.91
CA ILE A 437 -21.28 -10.03 -20.91
C ILE A 437 -20.33 -10.35 -22.06
N ASP A 438 -20.89 -10.46 -23.26
CA ASP A 438 -20.13 -10.56 -24.50
C ASP A 438 -19.88 -9.19 -25.12
N LEU A 439 -18.62 -8.92 -25.42
CA LEU A 439 -18.11 -7.67 -25.99
C LEU A 439 -17.54 -7.94 -27.39
N ASN A 440 -17.74 -6.99 -28.29
CA ASN A 440 -17.13 -6.95 -29.61
C ASN A 440 -16.26 -5.70 -29.69
N ILE A 441 -14.94 -5.87 -29.57
CA ILE A 441 -13.97 -4.79 -29.65
C ILE A 441 -13.42 -4.75 -31.06
N SER A 442 -13.96 -3.88 -31.91
CA SER A 442 -13.57 -3.73 -33.33
C SER A 442 -13.41 -5.06 -34.10
N GLY A 443 -14.33 -6.00 -33.88
CA GLY A 443 -14.36 -7.33 -34.51
C GLY A 443 -13.77 -8.46 -33.67
N ILE A 444 -13.09 -8.16 -32.56
CA ILE A 444 -12.54 -9.15 -31.63
C ILE A 444 -13.53 -9.41 -30.50
N SER A 445 -13.95 -10.67 -30.37
CA SER A 445 -14.84 -11.10 -29.29
C SER A 445 -14.07 -11.22 -27.97
N MET A 446 -14.61 -10.61 -26.91
CA MET A 446 -14.15 -10.77 -25.54
C MET A 446 -15.37 -11.03 -24.65
N THR A 447 -15.21 -11.79 -23.57
CA THR A 447 -16.32 -12.12 -22.66
C THR A 447 -15.87 -11.90 -21.23
N THR A 448 -16.69 -11.26 -20.40
CA THR A 448 -16.38 -10.96 -18.99
C THR A 448 -17.64 -10.99 -18.13
N PHE A 449 -17.51 -10.95 -16.81
CA PHE A 449 -18.66 -10.74 -15.94
C PHE A 449 -19.03 -9.24 -15.86
N ARG A 450 -20.31 -8.94 -15.69
CA ARG A 450 -20.75 -7.58 -15.40
C ARG A 450 -20.07 -7.02 -14.16
N SER A 451 -19.90 -7.82 -13.11
CA SER A 451 -19.22 -7.44 -11.88
C SER A 451 -17.78 -6.95 -12.12
N THR A 452 -17.08 -7.53 -13.09
CA THR A 452 -15.73 -7.09 -13.51
C THR A 452 -15.76 -5.69 -14.12
N LEU A 453 -16.72 -5.40 -14.98
CA LEU A 453 -16.90 -4.07 -15.60
C LEU A 453 -17.34 -3.00 -14.59
N LEU A 454 -17.99 -3.41 -13.51
CA LEU A 454 -18.45 -2.54 -12.42
C LEU A 454 -17.40 -2.28 -11.33
N TRP A 455 -16.25 -2.97 -11.38
CA TRP A 455 -15.26 -2.95 -10.29
C TRP A 455 -14.79 -1.52 -9.93
N GLN A 456 -14.58 -0.66 -10.91
CA GLN A 456 -14.34 0.77 -10.70
C GLN A 456 -15.64 1.56 -10.92
N SER A 457 -16.39 1.77 -9.84
CA SER A 457 -17.76 2.32 -9.86
C SER A 457 -17.91 3.68 -10.54
N GLU A 458 -16.85 4.48 -10.55
CA GLU A 458 -16.78 5.83 -11.11
C GLU A 458 -16.34 5.86 -12.58
N SER A 459 -16.03 4.71 -13.17
CA SER A 459 -15.59 4.62 -14.57
C SER A 459 -16.76 4.72 -15.55
N ALA A 460 -16.47 5.14 -16.79
CA ALA A 460 -17.44 5.14 -17.87
C ALA A 460 -17.95 3.72 -18.20
N LEU A 461 -17.09 2.70 -18.05
CA LEU A 461 -17.50 1.30 -18.17
C LEU A 461 -18.53 0.95 -17.09
N ALA A 462 -18.26 1.28 -15.82
CA ALA A 462 -19.23 1.01 -14.76
C ALA A 462 -20.54 1.77 -14.99
N ALA A 463 -20.49 3.03 -15.43
CA ALA A 463 -21.67 3.81 -15.78
C ALA A 463 -22.49 3.14 -16.91
N LYS A 464 -21.82 2.62 -17.95
CA LYS A 464 -22.46 1.96 -19.11
C LYS A 464 -23.13 0.63 -18.76
N PHE A 465 -22.63 -0.08 -17.75
CA PHE A 465 -23.11 -1.42 -17.37
C PHE A 465 -23.94 -1.46 -16.07
N LYS A 466 -24.21 -0.31 -15.44
CA LYS A 466 -25.13 -0.16 -14.29
C LYS A 466 -26.60 -0.40 -14.73
N GLN A 467 -27.44 -0.85 -13.79
CA GLN A 467 -28.85 -1.21 -14.05
C GLN A 467 -29.71 -0.07 -14.64
N ASP A 468 -29.30 1.19 -14.45
CA ASP A 468 -30.06 2.38 -14.88
C ASP A 468 -29.65 2.91 -16.28
N TRP A 469 -28.62 2.33 -16.91
CA TRP A 469 -28.20 2.66 -18.27
C TRP A 469 -28.10 1.37 -19.09
N THR A 470 -29.08 1.13 -19.96
CA THR A 470 -29.10 -0.07 -20.80
C THR A 470 -28.33 0.18 -22.08
N VAL A 471 -27.39 -0.70 -22.39
CA VAL A 471 -26.73 -0.79 -23.71
C VAL A 471 -27.81 -0.64 -24.78
N GLN A 472 -27.62 0.30 -25.70
CA GLN A 472 -28.63 0.58 -26.72
C GLN A 472 -28.60 -0.50 -27.80
N LYS A 473 -29.75 -0.73 -28.47
CA LYS A 473 -29.86 -1.81 -29.47
C LYS A 473 -28.92 -1.65 -30.65
N ASP A 474 -28.60 -0.41 -31.01
CA ASP A 474 -27.66 -0.01 -32.05
C ASP A 474 -26.18 -0.17 -31.63
N GLU A 475 -25.91 -0.32 -30.34
CA GLU A 475 -24.58 -0.66 -29.81
C GLU A 475 -24.37 -2.19 -29.76
N MET A 476 -25.33 -2.99 -30.22
CA MET A 476 -25.24 -4.44 -30.22
C MET A 476 -24.94 -4.97 -31.62
N VAL A 477 -23.84 -5.70 -31.77
CA VAL A 477 -23.46 -6.40 -33.01
C VAL A 477 -23.45 -7.89 -32.72
N GLU A 478 -24.30 -8.65 -33.41
CA GLU A 478 -24.45 -10.11 -33.22
C GLU A 478 -24.74 -10.52 -31.76
N GLY A 479 -25.49 -9.70 -31.03
CA GLY A 479 -25.81 -9.95 -29.62
C GLY A 479 -24.68 -9.59 -28.64
N LYS A 480 -23.63 -8.91 -29.10
CA LYS A 480 -22.49 -8.47 -28.28
C LYS A 480 -22.40 -6.95 -28.23
N VAL A 481 -21.97 -6.40 -27.11
CA VAL A 481 -21.79 -4.95 -26.95
C VAL A 481 -20.58 -4.48 -27.74
N PHE A 482 -20.78 -3.61 -28.71
CA PHE A 482 -19.73 -3.13 -29.60
C PHE A 482 -18.96 -1.95 -29.02
N PHE A 483 -17.64 -1.98 -29.18
CA PHE A 483 -16.72 -0.88 -28.91
C PHE A 483 -15.81 -0.68 -30.12
N ASP A 484 -15.67 0.58 -30.54
CA ASP A 484 -14.74 0.98 -31.61
C ASP A 484 -13.39 1.37 -31.01
N GLU A 485 -12.66 0.38 -30.50
CA GLU A 485 -11.42 0.58 -29.73
C GLU A 485 -10.35 -0.44 -30.14
N ASP A 486 -9.08 -0.14 -29.84
CA ASP A 486 -7.97 -1.07 -30.07
C ASP A 486 -8.14 -2.33 -29.19
N PRO A 487 -8.26 -3.54 -29.78
CA PRO A 487 -8.48 -4.76 -29.01
C PRO A 487 -7.35 -5.11 -28.04
N ASP A 488 -6.10 -4.78 -28.37
CA ASP A 488 -4.97 -5.07 -27.48
C ASP A 488 -5.02 -4.16 -26.24
N LEU A 489 -5.33 -2.88 -26.43
CA LEU A 489 -5.49 -1.93 -25.32
C LEU A 489 -6.72 -2.26 -24.47
N PHE A 490 -7.84 -2.62 -25.09
CA PHE A 490 -9.02 -3.01 -24.34
C PHE A 490 -8.80 -4.33 -23.57
N SER A 491 -8.04 -5.27 -24.14
CA SER A 491 -7.63 -6.49 -23.43
C SER A 491 -6.79 -6.18 -22.19
N GLN A 492 -5.94 -5.15 -22.23
CA GLN A 492 -5.17 -4.70 -21.07
C GLN A 492 -6.06 -4.06 -19.99
N ILE A 493 -7.10 -3.32 -20.39
CA ILE A 493 -8.12 -2.81 -19.46
C ILE A 493 -8.87 -3.96 -18.80
N LEU A 494 -9.38 -4.93 -19.59
CA LEU A 494 -10.08 -6.08 -19.02
C LEU A 494 -9.18 -6.89 -18.09
N ARG A 495 -7.90 -7.08 -18.43
CA ARG A 495 -6.94 -7.74 -17.53
C ARG A 495 -6.78 -6.98 -16.22
N HIS A 496 -6.66 -5.66 -16.26
CA HIS A 496 -6.59 -4.82 -15.06
C HIS A 496 -7.85 -4.99 -14.20
N LEU A 497 -9.05 -4.91 -14.81
CA LEU A 497 -10.32 -5.06 -14.10
C LEU A 497 -10.51 -6.46 -13.51
N ARG A 498 -10.18 -7.53 -14.27
CA ARG A 498 -10.27 -8.93 -13.81
C ARG A 498 -9.35 -9.18 -12.61
N LEU A 499 -8.09 -8.77 -12.71
CA LEU A 499 -7.15 -8.95 -11.61
C LEU A 499 -7.53 -8.07 -10.40
N GLY A 500 -8.00 -6.85 -10.65
CA GLY A 500 -8.51 -5.95 -9.62
C GLY A 500 -9.70 -6.52 -8.87
N SER A 501 -10.68 -7.07 -9.58
CA SER A 501 -11.87 -7.67 -9.00
C SER A 501 -11.54 -8.94 -8.21
N LEU A 502 -10.66 -9.80 -8.74
CA LEU A 502 -10.28 -11.08 -8.12
C LEU A 502 -9.31 -10.93 -6.93
N LEU A 503 -8.31 -10.05 -7.05
CA LEU A 503 -7.22 -9.94 -6.07
C LEU A 503 -7.37 -8.75 -5.13
N GLY A 504 -8.31 -7.83 -5.42
CA GLY A 504 -8.48 -6.59 -4.66
C GLY A 504 -7.29 -5.63 -4.77
N GLN A 505 -6.45 -5.77 -5.81
CA GLN A 505 -5.21 -5.01 -6.01
C GLN A 505 -5.18 -4.35 -7.39
N THR A 506 -4.66 -3.13 -7.47
CA THR A 506 -4.43 -2.45 -8.75
C THR A 506 -3.10 -2.89 -9.35
N PHE A 507 -3.14 -3.41 -10.57
CA PHE A 507 -1.95 -3.76 -11.34
C PHE A 507 -1.67 -2.70 -12.40
N ARG A 508 -0.40 -2.37 -12.61
CA ARG A 508 0.04 -1.44 -13.66
C ARG A 508 0.26 -2.22 -14.95
N PRO A 509 -0.52 -1.99 -16.02
CA PRO A 509 -0.33 -2.68 -17.29
C PRO A 509 0.98 -2.25 -17.94
N ARG A 510 1.66 -3.19 -18.59
CA ARG A 510 2.81 -2.89 -19.45
C ARG A 510 2.30 -2.74 -20.87
N VAL A 511 2.28 -1.51 -21.35
CA VAL A 511 1.79 -1.14 -22.69
C VAL A 511 2.99 -0.94 -23.63
N PRO A 512 2.97 -1.42 -24.88
CA PRO A 512 4.00 -1.15 -25.88
C PRO A 512 4.17 0.35 -26.09
N THR A 513 5.40 0.82 -26.29
CA THR A 513 5.66 2.27 -26.33
C THR A 513 4.86 2.97 -27.42
N GLU A 514 4.74 2.35 -28.59
CA GLU A 514 3.96 2.85 -29.72
C GLU A 514 2.46 3.05 -29.42
N LYS A 515 1.93 2.42 -28.35
CA LYS A 515 0.53 2.57 -27.96
C LYS A 515 0.31 3.42 -26.70
N HIS A 516 1.36 3.99 -26.09
CA HIS A 516 1.24 4.80 -24.85
C HIS A 516 0.26 5.98 -25.00
N GLY A 517 0.34 6.70 -26.12
CA GLY A 517 -0.55 7.84 -26.38
C GLY A 517 -2.02 7.43 -26.52
N ALA A 518 -2.28 6.28 -27.16
CA ALA A 518 -3.63 5.72 -27.30
C ALA A 518 -4.16 5.21 -25.95
N TRP A 519 -3.33 4.51 -25.17
CA TRP A 519 -3.67 4.05 -23.81
C TRP A 519 -4.09 5.20 -22.90
N LYS A 520 -3.33 6.31 -22.92
CA LYS A 520 -3.65 7.48 -22.10
C LYS A 520 -5.03 8.05 -22.45
N ARG A 521 -5.29 8.28 -23.74
CA ARG A 521 -6.60 8.80 -24.19
C ARG A 521 -7.74 7.86 -23.80
N LEU A 522 -7.55 6.55 -23.98
CA LEU A 522 -8.57 5.56 -23.66
C LEU A 522 -8.84 5.49 -22.14
N THR A 523 -7.81 5.46 -21.31
CA THR A 523 -7.97 5.39 -19.85
C THR A 523 -8.51 6.69 -19.23
N GLU A 524 -8.19 7.84 -19.81
CA GLU A 524 -8.79 9.14 -19.45
C GLU A 524 -10.26 9.18 -19.88
N TYR A 525 -10.57 8.79 -21.12
CA TYR A 525 -11.94 8.72 -21.63
C TYR A 525 -12.82 7.81 -20.77
N LEU A 526 -12.30 6.65 -20.37
CA LEU A 526 -13.03 5.70 -19.53
C LEU A 526 -13.03 6.07 -18.05
N GLY A 527 -12.30 7.11 -17.62
CA GLY A 527 -12.20 7.52 -16.22
C GLY A 527 -11.54 6.48 -15.31
N LEU A 528 -10.68 5.62 -15.86
CA LEU A 528 -10.06 4.52 -15.11
C LEU A 528 -8.77 4.95 -14.39
N GLY A 529 -8.10 6.00 -14.87
CA GLY A 529 -6.90 6.56 -14.23
C GLY A 529 -5.74 5.57 -14.06
N ILE A 530 -5.63 4.55 -14.92
CA ILE A 530 -4.69 3.42 -14.74
C ILE A 530 -3.26 3.86 -15.09
N PRO A 531 -2.33 3.94 -14.12
CA PRO A 531 -0.94 4.25 -14.42
C PRO A 531 -0.25 3.06 -15.08
N MET A 532 0.44 3.29 -16.19
CA MET A 532 1.23 2.25 -16.87
C MET A 532 2.45 1.85 -16.04
N GLN A 533 2.89 0.62 -16.23
CA GLN A 533 4.20 0.18 -15.76
C GLN A 533 5.25 0.69 -16.76
N ILE A 534 5.99 1.72 -16.36
CA ILE A 534 7.14 2.18 -17.12
C ILE A 534 8.26 1.15 -16.90
N ALA A 535 8.76 0.56 -17.98
CA ALA A 535 9.89 -0.36 -17.90
C ALA A 535 11.09 0.40 -17.31
N PRO A 536 11.75 -0.13 -16.27
CA PRO A 536 12.95 0.53 -15.74
C PRO A 536 14.01 0.57 -16.85
N PHE A 537 14.58 1.75 -17.08
CA PHE A 537 15.65 1.95 -18.05
C PHE A 537 17.03 1.75 -17.39
N ASP A 538 18.06 1.45 -18.19
CA ASP A 538 19.41 1.12 -17.70
C ASP A 538 20.07 2.32 -16.99
N SER A 539 19.90 2.41 -15.67
CA SER A 539 20.55 3.37 -14.80
C SER A 539 21.22 2.66 -13.62
N LYS A 540 22.44 3.08 -13.30
CA LYS A 540 23.16 2.67 -12.07
C LYS A 540 23.02 3.69 -10.94
N ILE A 541 22.41 4.84 -11.23
CA ILE A 541 22.20 5.93 -10.27
C ILE A 541 20.77 5.91 -9.74
N LEU A 542 19.77 5.72 -10.61
CA LEU A 542 18.36 5.81 -10.28
C LEU A 542 17.77 4.46 -9.86
N LEU A 543 17.09 4.43 -8.72
CA LEU A 543 16.20 3.33 -8.38
C LEU A 543 14.93 3.37 -9.26
N PRO A 544 14.20 2.26 -9.43
CA PRO A 544 12.95 2.26 -10.21
C PRO A 544 11.93 3.31 -9.77
N SER A 545 11.84 3.60 -8.46
CA SER A 545 11.00 4.68 -7.92
C SER A 545 11.45 6.08 -8.37
N ASP A 546 12.76 6.30 -8.41
CA ASP A 546 13.36 7.56 -8.85
C ASP A 546 13.14 7.77 -10.35
N GLN A 547 13.23 6.69 -11.14
CA GLN A 547 12.92 6.71 -12.58
C GLN A 547 11.47 7.12 -12.83
N VAL A 548 10.52 6.56 -12.08
CA VAL A 548 9.10 6.94 -12.19
C VAL A 548 8.89 8.42 -11.81
N ALA A 549 9.48 8.87 -10.70
CA ALA A 549 9.34 10.24 -10.24
C ALA A 549 9.94 11.26 -11.23
N LEU A 550 11.11 10.94 -11.79
CA LEU A 550 11.78 11.81 -12.76
C LEU A 550 11.06 11.83 -14.12
N LEU A 551 10.55 10.69 -14.58
CA LEU A 551 9.77 10.59 -15.82
C LEU A 551 8.43 11.33 -15.74
N ALA A 552 7.92 11.61 -14.54
CA ALA A 552 6.74 12.48 -14.39
C ALA A 552 7.03 13.95 -14.73
N TRP A 553 8.30 14.38 -14.79
CA TRP A 553 8.68 15.78 -15.06
C TRP A 553 9.11 16.07 -16.49
N VAL A 554 9.35 15.03 -17.28
CA VAL A 554 9.70 15.14 -18.70
C VAL A 554 8.53 14.65 -19.55
N PRO A 555 8.38 15.14 -20.80
CA PRO A 555 7.42 14.54 -21.74
C PRO A 555 7.72 13.04 -21.93
N GLN A 556 6.69 12.24 -22.21
CA GLN A 556 6.87 10.79 -22.36
C GLN A 556 7.63 10.48 -23.65
N PHE A 557 8.88 10.05 -23.49
CA PHE A 557 9.82 9.69 -24.54
C PHE A 557 10.36 8.28 -24.30
N ASP A 558 10.83 7.63 -25.36
CA ASP A 558 11.68 6.46 -25.22
C ASP A 558 13.03 6.89 -24.62
N VAL A 559 13.48 6.17 -23.58
CA VAL A 559 14.69 6.52 -22.82
C VAL A 559 15.83 5.60 -23.22
N GLN A 560 16.90 6.18 -23.79
CA GLN A 560 18.10 5.44 -24.16
C GLN A 560 19.34 6.00 -23.46
N LEU A 561 20.10 5.14 -22.78
CA LEU A 561 21.40 5.53 -22.20
C LEU A 561 22.42 5.82 -23.30
N LEU A 562 22.85 7.08 -23.42
CA LEU A 562 23.92 7.48 -24.33
C LEU A 562 25.30 7.33 -23.70
N TYR A 563 25.43 7.85 -22.47
CA TYR A 563 26.71 8.02 -21.80
C TYR A 563 26.59 7.70 -20.31
N ARG A 564 27.60 7.02 -19.76
CA ARG A 564 27.77 6.77 -18.34
C ARG A 564 29.24 7.01 -18.01
N ALA A 565 29.54 7.95 -17.12
CA ALA A 565 30.91 8.37 -16.87
C ALA A 565 31.82 7.25 -16.36
N SER A 566 31.31 6.38 -15.49
CA SER A 566 32.03 5.18 -15.02
C SER A 566 32.32 4.15 -16.13
N ARG A 567 31.58 4.17 -17.25
CA ARG A 567 31.79 3.31 -18.42
C ARG A 567 32.65 3.98 -19.48
N ASP A 568 32.35 5.24 -19.78
CA ASP A 568 32.84 5.95 -20.96
C ASP A 568 33.97 6.96 -20.65
N GLY A 569 34.25 7.21 -19.37
CA GLY A 569 35.28 8.14 -18.90
C GLY A 569 34.73 9.54 -18.54
N PHE A 570 35.32 10.19 -17.54
CA PHE A 570 34.80 11.42 -16.93
C PHE A 570 35.12 12.73 -17.69
N ALA A 571 35.97 12.71 -18.72
CA ALA A 571 36.39 13.93 -19.40
C ALA A 571 35.34 14.47 -20.38
N ALA A 572 35.33 15.79 -20.60
CA ALA A 572 34.35 16.47 -21.47
C ALA A 572 34.33 15.92 -22.90
N HIS A 573 35.49 15.53 -23.44
CA HIS A 573 35.57 14.94 -24.78
C HIS A 573 34.81 13.60 -24.89
N ASN A 574 34.76 12.80 -23.83
CA ASN A 574 34.00 11.54 -23.80
C ASN A 574 32.50 11.81 -23.86
N PHE A 575 32.03 12.82 -23.13
CA PHE A 575 30.65 13.28 -23.18
C PHE A 575 30.28 13.75 -24.59
N HIS A 576 31.04 14.68 -25.18
CA HIS A 576 30.74 15.20 -26.51
C HIS A 576 30.78 14.14 -27.60
N GLN A 577 31.71 13.18 -27.52
CA GLN A 577 31.78 12.05 -28.45
C GLN A 577 30.50 11.18 -28.45
N LYS A 578 29.80 11.09 -27.31
CA LYS A 578 28.63 10.24 -27.12
C LYS A 578 27.29 10.97 -27.20
N CYS A 579 27.25 12.24 -26.82
CA CYS A 579 26.02 12.99 -26.60
C CYS A 579 25.75 14.08 -27.63
N ASP A 580 26.75 14.52 -28.40
CA ASP A 580 26.53 15.54 -29.42
C ASP A 580 25.56 15.05 -30.51
N ARG A 581 24.73 15.97 -31.00
CA ARG A 581 23.65 15.77 -31.98
C ARG A 581 22.46 14.96 -31.47
N HIS A 582 22.46 14.57 -30.20
CA HIS A 582 21.29 14.00 -29.52
C HIS A 582 20.58 15.06 -28.67
N GLY A 583 19.25 15.09 -28.76
CA GLY A 583 18.37 16.01 -28.03
C GLY A 583 16.90 15.74 -28.41
N PRO A 584 15.94 15.74 -27.47
CA PRO A 584 16.04 16.02 -26.03
C PRO A 584 16.95 15.05 -25.23
N THR A 585 17.56 15.55 -24.15
CA THR A 585 18.40 14.74 -23.24
C THR A 585 18.11 15.01 -21.77
N MET A 586 18.30 13.98 -20.95
CA MET A 586 18.22 14.04 -19.50
C MET A 586 19.54 13.60 -18.88
N ILE A 587 20.09 14.45 -18.02
CA ILE A 587 21.35 14.22 -17.32
C ILE A 587 21.04 13.96 -15.86
N VAL A 588 21.64 12.91 -15.30
CA VAL A 588 21.49 12.49 -13.90
C VAL A 588 22.88 12.28 -13.31
N ALA A 589 23.16 12.88 -12.16
CA ALA A 589 24.43 12.79 -11.46
C ALA A 589 24.21 12.44 -9.99
N ARG A 590 25.16 11.70 -9.42
CA ARG A 590 25.20 11.38 -7.99
C ARG A 590 26.44 11.98 -7.34
N SER A 591 26.26 12.82 -6.32
CA SER A 591 27.39 13.35 -5.54
C SER A 591 27.90 12.36 -4.49
N GLN A 592 29.08 12.64 -3.94
CA GLN A 592 29.64 11.89 -2.82
C GLN A 592 28.80 12.03 -1.54
N GLY A 593 28.14 13.18 -1.34
CA GLY A 593 27.18 13.40 -0.26
C GLY A 593 25.86 12.64 -0.40
N GLY A 594 25.68 11.83 -1.45
CA GLY A 594 24.48 11.01 -1.66
C GLY A 594 23.31 11.77 -2.29
N TYR A 595 23.56 12.93 -2.90
CA TYR A 595 22.54 13.69 -3.61
C TYR A 595 22.40 13.17 -5.05
N ILE A 596 21.17 13.03 -5.52
CA ILE A 596 20.85 12.77 -6.93
C ILE A 596 20.25 14.05 -7.52
N PHE A 597 20.87 14.55 -8.58
CA PHE A 597 20.50 15.81 -9.22
C PHE A 597 20.80 15.76 -10.71
N GLY A 598 20.40 16.79 -11.45
CA GLY A 598 20.65 16.81 -12.88
C GLY A 598 19.90 17.92 -13.61
N GLY A 599 19.74 17.71 -14.91
CA GLY A 599 19.02 18.64 -15.78
C GLY A 599 18.44 17.96 -17.00
N PHE A 600 17.33 18.50 -17.49
CA PHE A 600 16.70 18.13 -18.75
C PHE A 600 16.86 19.29 -19.73
N THR A 601 17.13 18.99 -20.99
CA THR A 601 17.07 19.97 -22.09
C THR A 601 16.46 19.34 -23.33
N GLU A 602 15.58 20.08 -24.00
CA GLU A 602 15.03 19.74 -25.31
C GLU A 602 16.01 19.98 -26.47
N THR A 603 17.13 20.65 -26.20
CA THR A 603 18.08 21.09 -27.23
C THR A 603 19.27 20.13 -27.33
N ALA A 604 19.67 19.79 -28.56
CA ALA A 604 20.82 18.91 -28.78
C ALA A 604 22.17 19.57 -28.47
N TRP A 605 23.12 18.79 -27.96
CA TRP A 605 24.52 19.21 -27.74
C TRP A 605 25.31 19.22 -29.07
N ASP A 606 26.35 20.04 -29.23
CA ASP A 606 27.14 20.07 -30.48
C ASP A 606 28.59 20.55 -30.39
N ALA A 607 29.12 20.73 -29.18
CA ALA A 607 30.48 21.27 -28.94
C ALA A 607 30.83 22.59 -29.68
N SER A 608 29.83 23.38 -30.13
CA SER A 608 30.01 24.61 -30.90
C SER A 608 30.74 25.77 -30.19
N GLY A 609 30.88 25.70 -28.87
CA GLY A 609 31.36 26.81 -28.05
C GLY A 609 30.32 27.90 -27.79
N ALA A 610 29.05 27.66 -28.15
CA ALA A 610 27.97 28.64 -28.03
C ALA A 610 26.94 28.28 -26.96
N PHE A 611 26.26 29.32 -26.44
CA PHE A 611 25.04 29.16 -25.69
C PHE A 611 23.87 28.83 -26.62
N LYS A 612 22.94 27.99 -26.15
CA LYS A 612 21.75 27.61 -26.90
C LYS A 612 20.48 28.00 -26.18
N GLN A 613 19.48 28.35 -26.97
CA GLN A 613 18.16 28.70 -26.49
C GLN A 613 17.40 27.45 -26.04
N CYS A 614 16.77 27.53 -24.86
CA CYS A 614 15.84 26.52 -24.36
C CYS A 614 14.61 27.21 -23.74
N GLN A 615 13.45 26.56 -23.85
CA GLN A 615 12.16 26.93 -23.29
C GLN A 615 11.75 25.97 -22.18
N GLU A 616 11.90 24.66 -22.42
CA GLU A 616 11.40 23.59 -21.53
C GLU A 616 12.49 22.99 -20.64
N SER A 617 13.72 23.44 -20.80
CA SER A 617 14.86 22.99 -20.01
C SER A 617 14.68 23.32 -18.53
N PHE A 618 15.11 22.40 -17.66
CA PHE A 618 15.06 22.59 -16.21
C PHE A 618 16.19 21.85 -15.51
N LEU A 619 16.57 22.36 -14.35
CA LEU A 619 17.45 21.66 -13.41
C LEU A 619 16.61 21.00 -12.31
N PHE A 620 17.15 19.95 -11.70
CA PHE A 620 16.46 19.29 -10.60
C PHE A 620 17.41 18.71 -9.57
N ARG A 621 16.93 18.63 -8.33
CA ARG A 621 17.40 17.66 -7.33
C ARG A 621 16.30 16.64 -7.13
N LEU A 622 16.63 15.36 -7.23
CA LEU A 622 15.68 14.27 -7.05
C LEU A 622 15.67 13.78 -5.60
N SER A 623 16.84 13.63 -4.98
CA SER A 623 16.97 13.16 -3.60
C SER A 623 18.29 13.62 -2.95
N GLY A 624 18.36 13.56 -1.62
CA GLY A 624 19.56 13.79 -0.83
C GLY A 624 19.27 13.76 0.68
N PRO A 625 20.30 13.63 1.55
CA PRO A 625 20.11 13.63 3.00
C PRO A 625 19.33 14.85 3.50
N GLY A 626 18.18 14.61 4.14
CA GLY A 626 17.35 15.64 4.77
C GLY A 626 16.68 16.62 3.81
N VAL A 627 16.61 16.31 2.51
CA VAL A 627 16.02 17.21 1.50
C VAL A 627 15.12 16.48 0.51
N GLY A 628 14.00 17.10 0.14
CA GLY A 628 13.06 16.57 -0.85
C GLY A 628 13.39 16.94 -2.31
N PRO A 629 12.64 16.36 -3.28
CA PRO A 629 12.78 16.67 -4.69
C PRO A 629 12.44 18.13 -5.01
N SER A 630 13.22 18.77 -5.89
CA SER A 630 12.98 20.14 -6.36
C SER A 630 13.27 20.28 -7.85
N LYS A 631 12.37 20.97 -8.57
CA LYS A 631 12.48 21.29 -10.00
C LYS A 631 12.66 22.80 -10.17
N HIS A 632 13.59 23.21 -11.04
CA HIS A 632 14.03 24.59 -11.24
C HIS A 632 14.00 24.92 -12.74
N VAL A 633 12.98 25.66 -13.16
CA VAL A 633 12.78 26.02 -14.58
C VAL A 633 13.58 27.26 -14.97
N ILE A 634 13.77 27.46 -16.27
CA ILE A 634 14.29 28.74 -16.79
C ILE A 634 13.30 29.86 -16.41
N PHE A 635 13.81 31.00 -15.94
CA PHE A 635 13.00 32.20 -15.68
C PHE A 635 13.48 33.44 -16.41
N GLN A 636 14.73 33.44 -16.85
CA GLN A 636 15.34 34.53 -17.59
C GLN A 636 16.44 33.99 -18.50
N SER A 637 16.89 34.82 -19.44
CA SER A 637 18.01 34.46 -20.33
C SER A 637 17.78 33.16 -21.10
N HIS A 638 16.57 32.97 -21.64
CA HIS A 638 16.16 31.76 -22.40
C HIS A 638 17.12 31.42 -23.54
N GLN A 639 17.81 32.40 -24.13
CA GLN A 639 18.85 32.23 -25.15
C GLN A 639 20.13 31.52 -24.65
N SER A 640 20.27 31.35 -23.33
CA SER A 640 21.44 30.77 -22.66
C SER A 640 21.05 29.59 -21.76
N GLY A 641 20.13 28.74 -22.21
CA GLY A 641 19.65 27.57 -21.48
C GLY A 641 20.74 26.53 -21.23
N ILE A 642 21.54 26.20 -22.25
CA ILE A 642 22.71 25.32 -22.14
C ILE A 642 23.94 25.93 -22.83
N TYR A 643 25.14 25.46 -22.47
CA TYR A 643 26.41 25.88 -23.07
C TYR A 643 27.16 24.69 -23.68
N CYS A 644 27.38 24.72 -24.99
CA CYS A 644 27.92 23.58 -25.75
C CYS A 644 29.40 23.77 -26.09
N HIS A 645 30.29 23.98 -25.11
CA HIS A 645 31.72 24.15 -25.39
C HIS A 645 32.49 22.85 -25.22
N SER A 646 33.34 22.47 -26.17
CA SER A 646 34.08 21.19 -26.20
C SER A 646 34.88 20.83 -24.93
N ASN A 647 35.43 21.82 -24.23
CA ASN A 647 36.12 21.64 -22.93
C ASN A 647 35.19 21.48 -21.71
N TYR A 648 33.88 21.62 -21.87
CA TYR A 648 32.88 21.58 -20.82
C TYR A 648 32.00 20.36 -21.02
N ALA A 649 31.69 19.62 -19.96
CA ALA A 649 30.67 18.58 -20.05
C ALA A 649 29.27 19.23 -19.97
N ALA A 650 28.26 18.49 -19.50
CA ALA A 650 26.92 19.03 -19.30
C ALA A 650 26.94 20.35 -18.50
N THR A 651 26.56 21.43 -19.17
CA THR A 651 26.58 22.80 -18.64
C THR A 651 25.28 23.51 -18.94
N PHE A 652 24.60 23.97 -17.89
CA PHE A 652 23.30 24.63 -17.94
C PHE A 652 23.42 26.07 -17.46
N GLY A 653 22.79 27.00 -18.18
CA GLY A 653 22.61 28.39 -17.79
C GLY A 653 23.75 29.31 -18.23
N GLY A 654 23.39 30.57 -18.51
CA GLY A 654 24.30 31.65 -18.92
C GLY A 654 25.40 31.95 -17.89
N GLY A 655 25.12 31.74 -16.61
CA GLY A 655 26.07 31.88 -15.50
C GLY A 655 26.73 30.56 -15.08
N HIS A 656 26.53 29.48 -15.85
CA HIS A 656 26.90 28.12 -15.47
C HIS A 656 26.23 27.69 -14.16
N ASP A 657 24.90 27.85 -14.12
CA ASP A 657 24.04 27.52 -12.99
C ASP A 657 24.24 26.09 -12.50
N MET A 658 24.51 25.17 -13.42
CA MET A 658 25.10 23.86 -13.13
C MET A 658 26.15 23.53 -14.17
N ARG A 659 27.34 23.12 -13.74
CA ARG A 659 28.44 22.72 -14.62
C ARG A 659 29.16 21.49 -14.08
N ILE A 660 29.14 20.40 -14.84
CA ILE A 660 29.96 19.21 -14.58
C ILE A 660 31.30 19.36 -15.31
N PHE A 661 32.41 19.04 -14.64
CA PHE A 661 33.75 19.10 -15.21
C PHE A 661 34.67 18.03 -14.59
N ALA A 662 35.66 17.60 -15.36
CA ALA A 662 36.66 16.65 -14.87
C ALA A 662 37.78 17.36 -14.11
N GLU A 663 38.27 16.74 -13.04
CA GLU A 663 39.47 17.14 -12.31
C GLU A 663 40.29 15.89 -11.99
N GLY A 664 41.31 15.63 -12.83
CA GLY A 664 42.08 14.39 -12.76
C GLY A 664 41.22 13.17 -13.12
N ALA A 665 41.16 12.19 -12.21
CA ALA A 665 40.37 10.96 -12.37
C ALA A 665 38.94 11.05 -11.80
N ALA A 666 38.55 12.21 -11.27
CA ALA A 666 37.22 12.45 -10.70
C ALA A 666 36.44 13.48 -11.50
N ALA A 667 35.11 13.48 -11.38
CA ALA A 667 34.28 14.59 -11.82
C ALA A 667 33.87 15.45 -10.63
N LYS A 668 33.70 16.74 -10.88
CA LYS A 668 33.10 17.70 -9.95
C LYS A 668 31.93 18.39 -10.62
N VAL A 669 31.03 18.92 -9.80
CA VAL A 669 29.99 19.84 -10.21
C VAL A 669 30.18 21.17 -9.50
N ALA A 670 29.94 22.27 -10.20
CA ALA A 670 29.81 23.60 -9.62
C ALA A 670 28.43 24.16 -9.91
N PHE A 671 27.87 24.87 -8.93
CA PHE A 671 26.58 25.53 -9.04
C PHE A 671 26.71 27.05 -8.87
N SER A 672 25.99 27.76 -9.71
CA SER A 672 25.83 29.22 -9.67
C SER A 672 24.37 29.57 -9.97
N MET A 673 23.43 28.91 -9.31
CA MET A 673 22.01 29.04 -9.64
C MET A 673 21.48 30.48 -9.44
N GLY A 674 20.47 30.84 -10.23
CA GLY A 674 19.84 32.16 -10.21
C GLY A 674 20.24 33.08 -11.37
N ASN A 675 21.09 32.65 -12.31
CA ASN A 675 21.37 33.44 -13.51
C ASN A 675 20.41 33.10 -14.67
N THR A 676 19.99 31.85 -14.82
CA THR A 676 19.08 31.40 -15.89
C THR A 676 17.96 30.54 -15.34
N TYR A 677 18.28 29.64 -14.41
CA TYR A 677 17.35 28.75 -13.73
C TYR A 677 17.00 29.31 -12.35
N GLN A 678 15.74 29.15 -11.95
CA GLN A 678 15.22 29.66 -10.68
C GLN A 678 15.96 29.03 -9.50
N THR A 679 16.15 29.80 -8.43
CA THR A 679 16.54 29.24 -7.13
C THR A 679 15.34 28.73 -6.35
N ALA A 680 14.15 29.28 -6.63
CA ALA A 680 12.91 28.83 -6.02
C ALA A 680 12.41 27.57 -6.73
N GLY A 681 12.30 26.47 -5.98
CA GLY A 681 11.69 25.23 -6.44
C GLY A 681 10.67 24.69 -5.44
N THR A 682 10.00 23.60 -5.79
CA THR A 682 9.18 22.84 -4.83
C THR A 682 10.05 22.45 -3.63
N GLY A 683 9.72 22.96 -2.44
CA GLY A 683 10.49 22.69 -1.21
C GLY A 683 11.53 23.73 -0.79
N GLY A 684 11.60 24.91 -1.42
CA GLY A 684 12.38 26.05 -0.92
C GLY A 684 13.29 26.75 -1.94
N ASN A 685 14.17 27.63 -1.43
CA ASN A 685 15.18 28.33 -2.23
C ASN A 685 16.52 27.58 -2.17
N PHE A 686 17.04 27.17 -3.33
CA PHE A 686 18.28 26.42 -3.49
C PHE A 686 19.27 27.19 -4.35
N THR A 687 20.47 27.43 -3.82
CA THR A 687 21.58 28.03 -4.58
C THR A 687 22.52 26.98 -5.19
N PHE A 688 22.33 25.71 -4.82
CA PHE A 688 23.02 24.52 -5.36
C PHE A 688 22.15 23.26 -5.14
N LEU A 689 22.42 22.20 -5.92
CA LEU A 689 21.57 20.99 -5.95
C LEU A 689 22.20 19.75 -5.27
N ALA A 690 23.45 19.87 -4.79
CA ALA A 690 24.17 18.84 -4.06
C ALA A 690 24.41 19.25 -2.59
N GLU A 691 25.42 18.67 -1.93
CA GLU A 691 25.82 19.01 -0.56
C GLU A 691 26.44 20.41 -0.41
N ALA A 692 26.98 20.99 -1.50
CA ALA A 692 27.64 22.28 -1.48
C ALA A 692 27.67 22.93 -2.88
N GLN A 693 28.10 24.19 -2.94
CA GLN A 693 28.27 24.95 -4.19
C GLN A 693 29.25 24.28 -5.18
N GLN A 694 30.23 23.54 -4.66
CA GLN A 694 31.02 22.59 -5.43
C GLN A 694 31.00 21.23 -4.73
N ALA A 695 30.80 20.16 -5.50
CA ALA A 695 30.73 18.80 -4.97
C ALA A 695 31.45 17.81 -5.88
N VAL A 696 31.93 16.71 -5.30
CA VAL A 696 32.50 15.59 -6.06
C VAL A 696 31.36 14.74 -6.60
N VAL A 697 31.42 14.41 -7.89
CA VAL A 697 30.46 13.56 -8.58
C VAL A 697 31.03 12.15 -8.64
N THR A 698 30.30 11.19 -8.05
CA THR A 698 30.68 9.77 -8.03
C THR A 698 30.41 9.08 -9.36
N ASP A 699 29.31 9.44 -10.02
CA ASP A 699 28.99 9.02 -11.39
C ASP A 699 27.94 9.95 -11.98
N TRP A 700 27.83 9.97 -13.31
CA TRP A 700 26.75 10.66 -14.02
C TRP A 700 26.40 9.97 -15.34
N GLU A 701 25.12 10.03 -15.69
CA GLU A 701 24.51 9.36 -16.83
C GLU A 701 23.76 10.37 -17.69
N VAL A 702 23.74 10.14 -18.99
CA VAL A 702 23.01 10.95 -19.98
C VAL A 702 22.12 10.05 -20.80
N PHE A 703 20.85 10.39 -20.85
CA PHE A 703 19.83 9.66 -21.58
C PHE A 703 19.33 10.52 -22.75
N ALA A 704 19.29 9.94 -23.95
CA ALA A 704 18.49 10.46 -25.04
C ALA A 704 17.01 10.20 -24.75
N LEU A 705 16.19 11.17 -25.10
CA LEU A 705 14.75 11.12 -24.99
C LEU A 705 14.19 11.35 -26.40
N ASP A 706 13.91 10.27 -27.13
CA ASP A 706 13.46 10.36 -28.52
C ASP A 706 11.94 10.55 -28.60
N VAL A 707 11.52 11.51 -29.43
CA VAL A 707 10.13 11.65 -29.88
C VAL A 707 9.93 10.55 -30.92
N GLN A 708 8.97 9.64 -30.70
CA GLN A 708 8.57 8.73 -31.78
C GLN A 708 8.13 9.57 -33.00
N SER A 709 8.86 9.43 -34.10
CA SER A 709 8.62 10.12 -35.37
C SER A 709 7.33 9.67 -36.03
#